data_AF-A0A1T4WXH2-F1
#
_entry.id   AF-A0A1T4WXH2-F1
#
_cell.length_a   1.000
_cell.length_b   1.000
_cell.length_c   1.000
_cell.angle_alpha   90.00
_cell.angle_beta   90.00
_cell.angle_gamma   90.00
#
_symmetry.space_group_name_H-M   'P 1'
#
loop_
_entity.id
_entity.type
_entity.pdbx_description
1 polymer ?
#
loop_
_entity_poly.entity_id
_entity_poly.type
_entity_poly.pdbx_seq_one_letter_code
_entity_poly.pdbx_strand_id
1 'polypeptide(L)'
;MFRGILLVTVLLGTSFLWALPLRPPEQRLIEVPSIEVKKDGPTERDYLLTEKAWGERRLLTPGKERWKNTPWGASATALVESALELQATSTVIVHPLWPLADRFRQLLKEGADDPLLLTLAAKAYYAERQNWRDSRELLERVLNMPDLPTAVEAMALSTQIPQLMKQGAEYRYVRSRLVEVMIKALHDGTYDAGAEVVLVRHQIAALILVGITLPSYLTRWQDSVDSSAWPEWVKLTLRGFGEIELAWLERSSDWAVKVKDAQWEGFARHLSKAREHLVKAWQASPDRPEAAALMITVTMGECEDFDELRLWFDRSIQAQFDYQQAYNKLLWAYRPRWCGSHELMLGFGRACAATKRFDTGVPAQMFYAAMDVADENNDAFEAFGREGVREPIRAMAKGYLEQPGLPAQLQHFRRSTAALGAWLVGDYALADQALTEIGSLHYCTIEFMHQMLLHEPRFRGEVAAGSGKYGSEVQKLALMPKTTDEALRDQLLEDLAKADLSEDARAYVEETGEARSLLERLNQGEWVKIIPRKHLKSFIQTAGRWEVSEDGTLVAVGDDSTWSALAMDIPFEHDVEMRCEIAFENPQHAELSPKGYGFGTLLRWAPRVVGDAEDGIRFMAFSDPGSNRGQAFRVKPELGTPTQPFSQQEWNSFLVRIAKDKVHYELNGQIIAEQYALEDMHLTGTTGRIGFVSHRLPFDAKLKIRNIRVRKFVMADPPAAPAKSEVTKKPKPILTPSAPQSPPASSSMLRWDYLLLVLALIALVGTHFLLKSRQS
;
A
#
# COMPACT_ATOMS: atom_id res chain seq x y z
N MET A 1 18.33 -14.36 -63.53
CA MET A 1 17.60 -14.41 -64.82
C MET A 1 16.21 -13.82 -64.59
N PHE A 2 15.88 -12.75 -65.31
CA PHE A 2 14.55 -12.24 -65.76
C PHE A 2 13.34 -12.38 -64.80
N ARG A 3 12.72 -11.34 -64.23
CA ARG A 3 12.06 -10.11 -64.77
C ARG A 3 11.03 -10.33 -65.91
N GLY A 4 9.76 -10.02 -65.60
CA GLY A 4 8.67 -9.58 -66.49
C GLY A 4 7.36 -9.43 -65.67
N ILE A 5 6.83 -8.25 -65.30
CA ILE A 5 6.13 -7.20 -66.11
C ILE A 5 4.76 -7.75 -66.61
N LEU A 6 3.55 -7.19 -66.44
CA LEU A 6 2.96 -5.85 -66.20
C LEU A 6 1.45 -6.05 -65.86
N LEU A 7 0.78 -5.13 -65.14
CA LEU A 7 -0.32 -4.26 -65.63
C LEU A 7 -1.19 -3.68 -64.48
N VAL A 8 -1.37 -2.36 -64.56
CA VAL A 8 -2.16 -1.46 -63.70
C VAL A 8 -3.56 -1.27 -64.32
N THR A 9 -4.63 -1.10 -63.52
CA THR A 9 -5.53 0.10 -63.48
C THR A 9 -6.86 -0.17 -62.72
N VAL A 10 -6.95 0.47 -61.54
CA VAL A 10 -8.07 1.18 -60.84
C VAL A 10 -9.52 1.08 -61.37
N LEU A 11 -10.48 0.78 -60.47
CA LEU A 11 -11.69 1.61 -60.19
C LEU A 11 -12.51 1.16 -58.95
N LEU A 12 -12.52 2.07 -57.95
CA LEU A 12 -13.47 2.41 -56.87
C LEU A 12 -14.66 1.49 -56.50
N GLY A 13 -14.84 1.28 -55.19
CA GLY A 13 -16.10 0.78 -54.60
C GLY A 13 -16.06 0.58 -53.07
N THR A 14 -16.13 1.70 -52.33
CA THR A 14 -16.68 1.85 -50.96
C THR A 14 -16.89 0.61 -50.07
N SER A 15 -16.08 0.48 -49.02
CA SER A 15 -16.53 0.20 -47.64
C SER A 15 -15.41 0.50 -46.65
N PHE A 16 -15.55 1.66 -46.01
CA PHE A 16 -14.83 2.06 -44.81
C PHE A 16 -15.09 1.04 -43.70
N LEU A 17 -14.11 0.20 -43.38
CA LEU A 17 -13.98 -0.40 -42.06
C LEU A 17 -12.62 0.04 -41.54
N TRP A 18 -12.63 1.10 -40.74
CA TRP A 18 -11.54 1.40 -39.83
C TRP A 18 -11.38 0.19 -38.92
N ALA A 19 -10.45 -0.70 -39.25
CA ALA A 19 -9.85 -1.54 -38.24
C ALA A 19 -9.14 -0.58 -37.30
N LEU A 20 -9.76 -0.33 -36.13
CA LEU A 20 -9.05 0.20 -34.97
C LEU A 20 -7.72 -0.55 -34.88
N PRO A 21 -6.59 0.12 -34.57
CA PRO A 21 -5.38 -0.62 -34.27
C PRO A 21 -5.71 -1.53 -33.09
N LEU A 22 -5.93 -2.81 -33.38
CA LEU A 22 -6.04 -3.83 -32.35
C LEU A 22 -4.76 -3.66 -31.54
N ARG A 23 -4.92 -3.32 -30.26
CA ARG A 23 -3.80 -3.33 -29.33
C ARG A 23 -3.09 -4.69 -29.46
N PRO A 24 -1.76 -4.75 -29.22
CA PRO A 24 -1.00 -5.98 -29.40
C PRO A 24 -1.75 -7.17 -28.77
N PRO A 25 -1.79 -8.35 -29.42
CA PRO A 25 -2.45 -9.56 -28.91
C PRO A 25 -2.10 -9.91 -27.45
N GLU A 26 -0.97 -9.38 -26.97
CA GLU A 26 -0.39 -9.50 -25.64
C GLU A 26 -1.21 -8.89 -24.50
N GLN A 27 -2.28 -8.13 -24.75
CA GLN A 27 -3.16 -7.57 -23.70
C GLN A 27 -4.47 -8.33 -23.46
N ARG A 28 -4.68 -9.48 -24.12
CA ARG A 28 -5.89 -10.29 -23.87
C ARG A 28 -5.76 -11.02 -22.53
N LEU A 29 -6.74 -10.84 -21.65
CA LEU A 29 -6.78 -11.55 -20.37
C LEU A 29 -6.75 -13.06 -20.59
N ILE A 30 -5.93 -13.76 -19.79
CA ILE A 30 -5.84 -15.21 -19.82
C ILE A 30 -7.18 -15.80 -19.34
N GLU A 31 -7.71 -16.78 -20.08
CA GLU A 31 -8.85 -17.55 -19.61
C GLU A 31 -8.41 -18.50 -18.49
N VAL A 32 -8.95 -18.25 -17.30
CA VAL A 32 -8.73 -19.08 -16.11
C VAL A 32 -9.97 -19.97 -15.93
N PRO A 33 -9.82 -21.24 -15.53
CA PRO A 33 -10.97 -22.11 -15.26
C PRO A 33 -11.96 -21.44 -14.31
N SER A 34 -13.27 -21.62 -14.55
CA SER A 34 -14.30 -21.07 -13.69
C SER A 34 -14.16 -21.58 -12.25
N ILE A 35 -14.59 -20.76 -11.29
CA ILE A 35 -14.67 -21.16 -9.88
C ILE A 35 -16.00 -21.87 -9.66
N GLU A 36 -15.97 -23.09 -9.14
CA GLU A 36 -17.19 -23.84 -8.81
C GLU A 36 -17.92 -23.17 -7.64
N VAL A 37 -19.19 -22.78 -7.85
CA VAL A 37 -20.00 -22.14 -6.82
C VAL A 37 -20.90 -23.17 -6.16
N LYS A 38 -20.55 -23.58 -4.93
CA LYS A 38 -21.45 -24.35 -4.05
C LYS A 38 -22.33 -23.39 -3.26
N LYS A 39 -23.65 -23.46 -3.44
CA LYS A 39 -24.60 -22.55 -2.79
C LYS A 39 -24.64 -22.72 -1.27
N ASP A 40 -24.47 -23.95 -0.79
CA ASP A 40 -24.67 -24.33 0.61
C ASP A 40 -23.36 -24.75 1.32
N GLY A 41 -22.20 -24.33 0.79
CA GLY A 41 -20.90 -24.60 1.41
C GLY A 41 -20.60 -23.67 2.59
N PRO A 42 -19.72 -24.08 3.53
CA PRO A 42 -19.26 -23.21 4.61
C PRO A 42 -18.66 -21.91 4.09
N THR A 43 -18.87 -20.86 4.86
CA THR A 43 -18.38 -19.51 4.59
C THR A 43 -17.60 -18.95 5.78
N GLU A 44 -16.95 -17.80 5.58
CA GLU A 44 -16.26 -17.07 6.63
C GLU A 44 -17.23 -16.66 7.74
N ARG A 45 -18.50 -16.44 7.40
CA ARG A 45 -19.56 -16.20 8.39
C ARG A 45 -19.73 -17.37 9.36
N ASP A 46 -19.63 -18.61 8.88
CA ASP A 46 -19.76 -19.81 9.72
C ASP A 46 -18.56 -19.96 10.66
N TYR A 47 -17.36 -19.64 10.16
CA TYR A 47 -16.16 -19.54 11.00
C TYR A 47 -16.34 -18.45 12.08
N LEU A 48 -16.79 -17.26 11.69
CA LEU A 48 -16.97 -16.14 12.63
C LEU A 48 -18.03 -16.41 13.70
N LEU A 49 -19.09 -17.18 13.38
CA LEU A 49 -20.04 -17.67 14.39
C LEU A 49 -19.38 -18.65 15.37
N THR A 50 -18.46 -19.48 14.89
CA THR A 50 -17.65 -20.37 15.74
C THR A 50 -16.73 -19.56 16.65
N GLU A 51 -16.05 -18.55 16.13
CA GLU A 51 -15.20 -17.64 16.91
C GLU A 51 -16.02 -16.84 17.93
N LYS A 52 -17.21 -16.35 17.56
CA LYS A 52 -18.13 -15.69 18.49
C LYS A 52 -18.50 -16.60 19.66
N ALA A 53 -18.90 -17.85 19.36
CA ALA A 53 -19.26 -18.81 20.39
C ALA A 53 -18.09 -19.14 21.32
N TRP A 54 -16.86 -19.20 20.79
CA TRP A 54 -15.64 -19.27 21.60
C TRP A 54 -15.48 -18.03 22.48
N GLY A 55 -15.65 -16.83 21.94
CA GLY A 55 -15.58 -15.57 22.68
C GLY A 55 -16.61 -15.46 23.82
N GLU A 56 -17.83 -15.95 23.59
CA GLU A 56 -18.87 -16.01 24.62
C GLU A 56 -18.46 -16.92 25.80
N ARG A 57 -17.87 -18.08 25.50
CA ARG A 57 -17.42 -19.03 26.52
C ARG A 57 -16.14 -18.59 27.23
N ARG A 58 -15.15 -18.07 26.49
CA ARG A 58 -13.77 -17.86 26.98
C ARG A 58 -13.45 -16.43 27.36
N LEU A 59 -14.22 -15.45 26.88
CA LEU A 59 -14.05 -14.04 27.25
C LEU A 59 -15.22 -13.54 28.09
N LEU A 60 -16.44 -13.64 27.55
CA LEU A 60 -17.62 -13.04 28.18
C LEU A 60 -18.02 -13.76 29.46
N THR A 61 -18.09 -15.09 29.47
CA THR A 61 -18.53 -15.85 30.66
C THR A 61 -17.61 -15.61 31.88
N PRO A 62 -16.27 -15.70 31.76
CA PRO A 62 -15.37 -15.29 32.85
C PRO A 62 -15.50 -13.80 33.20
N GLY A 63 -15.76 -12.93 32.23
CA GLY A 63 -16.04 -11.51 32.45
C GLY A 63 -17.27 -11.29 33.33
N LYS A 64 -18.40 -11.92 32.99
CA LYS A 64 -19.66 -11.87 33.76
C LYS A 64 -19.43 -12.22 35.23
N GLU A 65 -18.63 -13.26 35.49
CA GLU A 65 -18.30 -13.66 36.86
C GLU A 65 -17.49 -12.58 37.61
N ARG A 66 -16.53 -11.92 36.94
CA ARG A 66 -15.77 -10.80 37.53
C ARG A 66 -16.65 -9.57 37.77
N TRP A 67 -17.66 -9.33 36.94
CA TRP A 67 -18.48 -8.11 36.99
C TRP A 67 -19.78 -8.26 37.81
N LYS A 68 -20.10 -9.46 38.32
CA LYS A 68 -21.40 -9.74 38.95
C LYS A 68 -21.76 -8.83 40.13
N ASN A 69 -20.77 -8.27 40.81
CA ASN A 69 -20.94 -7.39 41.97
C ASN A 69 -20.63 -5.91 41.66
N THR A 70 -20.42 -5.54 40.39
CA THR A 70 -20.14 -4.16 39.99
C THR A 70 -21.43 -3.47 39.51
N PRO A 71 -21.61 -2.17 39.80
CA PRO A 71 -22.82 -1.44 39.38
C PRO A 71 -22.96 -1.34 37.85
N TRP A 72 -21.84 -1.43 37.12
CA TRP A 72 -21.77 -1.37 35.66
C TRP A 72 -21.77 -2.76 34.97
N GLY A 73 -21.85 -3.87 35.72
CA GLY A 73 -21.65 -5.21 35.18
C GLY A 73 -22.67 -5.66 34.11
N ALA A 74 -23.91 -5.21 34.24
CA ALA A 74 -24.95 -5.46 33.22
C ALA A 74 -24.66 -4.70 31.91
N SER A 75 -24.26 -3.43 32.01
CA SER A 75 -23.86 -2.60 30.86
C SER A 75 -22.62 -3.17 30.16
N ALA A 76 -21.63 -3.63 30.94
CA ALA A 76 -20.44 -4.30 30.42
C ALA A 76 -20.78 -5.57 29.65
N THR A 77 -21.65 -6.42 30.23
CA THR A 77 -22.15 -7.64 29.57
C THR A 77 -22.76 -7.34 28.22
N ALA A 78 -23.76 -6.45 28.18
CA ALA A 78 -24.47 -6.11 26.94
C ALA A 78 -23.54 -5.48 25.90
N LEU A 79 -22.53 -4.72 26.34
CA LEU A 79 -21.56 -4.09 25.46
C LEU A 79 -20.58 -5.11 24.84
N VAL A 80 -20.10 -6.07 25.62
CA VAL A 80 -19.23 -7.14 25.10
C VAL A 80 -20.00 -8.09 24.18
N GLU A 81 -21.26 -8.40 24.46
CA GLU A 81 -22.14 -9.13 23.55
C GLU A 81 -22.30 -8.39 22.21
N SER A 82 -22.50 -7.07 22.25
CA SER A 82 -22.54 -6.23 21.05
C SER A 82 -21.22 -6.27 20.27
N ALA A 83 -20.08 -6.26 20.98
CA ALA A 83 -18.75 -6.29 20.35
C ALA A 83 -18.50 -7.63 19.65
N LEU A 84 -18.81 -8.74 20.31
CA LEU A 84 -18.68 -10.09 19.74
C LEU A 84 -19.61 -10.26 18.52
N GLU A 85 -20.84 -9.74 18.57
CA GLU A 85 -21.76 -9.76 17.43
C GLU A 85 -21.24 -8.95 16.23
N LEU A 86 -20.70 -7.75 16.48
CA LEU A 86 -20.09 -6.94 15.42
C LEU A 86 -18.87 -7.62 14.80
N GLN A 87 -18.03 -8.27 15.61
CA GLN A 87 -16.91 -9.06 15.08
C GLN A 87 -17.40 -10.25 14.24
N ALA A 88 -18.42 -10.96 14.72
CA ALA A 88 -18.98 -12.13 14.04
C ALA A 88 -19.60 -11.83 12.67
N THR A 89 -19.92 -10.56 12.41
CA THR A 89 -20.61 -10.09 11.21
C THR A 89 -19.68 -9.36 10.24
N SER A 90 -18.39 -9.22 10.57
CA SER A 90 -17.46 -8.33 9.86
C SER A 90 -16.32 -9.06 9.14
N THR A 91 -16.67 -9.93 8.19
CA THR A 91 -15.74 -10.86 7.48
C THR A 91 -14.52 -10.23 6.81
N VAL A 92 -14.52 -8.93 6.51
CA VAL A 92 -13.42 -8.24 5.81
C VAL A 92 -13.00 -6.92 6.49
N ILE A 93 -13.64 -6.54 7.60
CA ILE A 93 -13.40 -5.23 8.23
C ILE A 93 -12.38 -5.37 9.35
N VAL A 94 -11.25 -4.66 9.23
CA VAL A 94 -10.15 -4.76 10.20
C VAL A 94 -10.55 -4.19 11.58
N HIS A 95 -11.53 -3.30 11.65
CA HIS A 95 -11.94 -2.60 12.88
C HIS A 95 -13.47 -2.39 13.03
N PRO A 96 -14.25 -3.45 13.33
CA PRO A 96 -15.72 -3.37 13.33
C PRO A 96 -16.33 -2.67 14.55
N LEU A 97 -15.52 -2.30 15.56
CA LEU A 97 -16.01 -1.88 16.88
C LEU A 97 -16.27 -0.37 17.02
N TRP A 98 -15.98 0.45 16.02
CA TRP A 98 -16.15 1.92 16.13
C TRP A 98 -17.55 2.38 16.59
N PRO A 99 -18.69 1.74 16.21
CA PRO A 99 -20.01 2.18 16.66
C PRO A 99 -20.22 2.05 18.17
N LEU A 100 -19.33 1.32 18.86
CA LEU A 100 -19.37 1.11 20.30
C LEU A 100 -18.48 2.09 21.08
N ALA A 101 -17.70 2.94 20.42
CA ALA A 101 -16.70 3.78 21.08
C ALA A 101 -17.30 4.68 22.17
N ASP A 102 -18.39 5.39 21.91
CA ASP A 102 -19.04 6.24 22.93
C ASP A 102 -19.61 5.44 24.10
N ARG A 103 -20.14 4.24 23.84
CA ARG A 103 -20.62 3.34 24.90
C ARG A 103 -19.48 2.85 25.78
N PHE A 104 -18.32 2.55 25.19
CA PHE A 104 -17.11 2.24 25.96
C PHE A 104 -16.63 3.45 26.77
N ARG A 105 -16.60 4.67 26.21
CA ARG A 105 -16.26 5.90 26.96
C ARG A 105 -17.15 6.09 28.16
N GLN A 106 -18.47 5.91 27.99
CA GLN A 106 -19.42 6.02 29.08
C GLN A 106 -19.15 4.96 30.16
N LEU A 107 -18.99 3.70 29.76
CA LEU A 107 -18.75 2.59 30.70
C LEU A 107 -17.44 2.78 31.50
N LEU A 108 -16.36 3.25 30.86
CA LEU A 108 -15.11 3.55 31.55
C LEU A 108 -15.24 4.74 32.52
N LYS A 109 -16.06 5.75 32.20
CA LYS A 109 -16.39 6.87 33.12
C LYS A 109 -17.16 6.41 34.37
N GLU A 110 -17.93 5.33 34.26
CA GLU A 110 -18.63 4.69 35.39
C GLU A 110 -17.68 3.86 36.29
N GLY A 111 -16.37 3.86 35.99
CA GLY A 111 -15.34 3.17 36.77
C GLY A 111 -15.12 1.71 36.35
N ALA A 112 -15.55 1.32 35.15
CA ALA A 112 -15.23 -0.01 34.62
C ALA A 112 -13.73 -0.11 34.29
N ASP A 113 -13.04 -1.04 34.94
CA ASP A 113 -11.59 -1.24 34.83
C ASP A 113 -11.24 -2.73 34.70
N ASP A 114 -11.86 -3.40 33.72
CA ASP A 114 -11.58 -4.80 33.40
C ASP A 114 -10.70 -4.92 32.15
N PRO A 115 -9.71 -5.82 32.12
CA PRO A 115 -8.79 -5.93 31.00
C PRO A 115 -9.49 -6.24 29.66
N LEU A 116 -10.59 -7.00 29.66
CA LEU A 116 -11.35 -7.28 28.44
C LEU A 116 -12.04 -6.00 27.93
N LEU A 117 -12.66 -5.24 28.82
CA LEU A 117 -13.36 -3.99 28.48
C LEU A 117 -12.39 -2.94 27.95
N LEU A 118 -11.25 -2.76 28.61
CA LEU A 118 -10.20 -1.83 28.16
C LEU A 118 -9.63 -2.22 26.79
N THR A 119 -9.40 -3.52 26.55
CA THR A 119 -8.89 -4.01 25.26
C THR A 119 -9.89 -3.76 24.13
N LEU A 120 -11.18 -4.05 24.36
CA LEU A 120 -12.24 -3.79 23.38
C LEU A 120 -12.48 -2.30 23.16
N ALA A 121 -12.39 -1.49 24.23
CA ALA A 121 -12.45 -0.04 24.14
C ALA A 121 -11.28 0.52 23.31
N ALA A 122 -10.06 0.03 23.50
CA ALA A 122 -8.91 0.41 22.69
C ALA A 122 -9.14 0.13 21.21
N LYS A 123 -9.65 -1.07 20.87
CA LYS A 123 -10.03 -1.40 19.49
C LYS A 123 -11.12 -0.46 18.95
N ALA A 124 -12.14 -0.15 19.74
CA ALA A 124 -13.23 0.74 19.33
C ALA A 124 -12.76 2.19 19.12
N TYR A 125 -11.90 2.72 19.99
CA TYR A 125 -11.36 4.07 19.88
C TYR A 125 -10.46 4.22 18.66
N TYR A 126 -9.58 3.23 18.43
CA TYR A 126 -8.79 3.18 17.21
C TYR A 126 -9.69 3.13 15.97
N ALA A 127 -10.71 2.28 15.99
CA ALA A 127 -11.62 2.12 14.87
C ALA A 127 -12.34 3.43 14.48
N GLU A 128 -12.79 4.20 15.47
CA GLU A 128 -13.56 5.44 15.26
C GLU A 128 -12.75 6.56 14.63
N ARG A 129 -11.53 6.80 15.13
CA ARG A 129 -10.76 8.00 14.75
C ARG A 129 -9.45 7.69 14.06
N GLN A 130 -9.06 6.42 13.98
CA GLN A 130 -7.69 6.00 13.67
C GLN A 130 -6.66 6.63 14.62
N ASN A 131 -7.11 7.08 15.80
CA ASN A 131 -6.29 7.69 16.83
C ASN A 131 -5.69 6.58 17.70
N TRP A 132 -4.39 6.39 17.56
CA TRP A 132 -3.65 5.40 18.33
C TRP A 132 -3.53 5.80 19.82
N ARG A 133 -3.54 7.09 20.16
CA ARG A 133 -3.18 7.56 21.52
C ARG A 133 -4.16 7.11 22.58
N ASP A 134 -5.46 7.30 22.33
CA ASP A 134 -6.53 6.85 23.22
C ASP A 134 -6.49 5.32 23.38
N SER A 135 -6.06 4.62 22.34
CA SER A 135 -5.92 3.16 22.33
C SER A 135 -4.67 2.71 23.09
N ARG A 136 -3.55 3.45 22.97
CA ARG A 136 -2.28 3.18 23.65
C ARG A 136 -2.46 3.15 25.15
N GLU A 137 -3.03 4.21 25.71
CA GLU A 137 -3.16 4.37 27.16
C GLU A 137 -3.94 3.19 27.76
N LEU A 138 -5.04 2.79 27.09
CA LEU A 138 -5.82 1.63 27.49
C LEU A 138 -5.03 0.32 27.38
N LEU A 139 -4.30 0.11 26.28
CA LEU A 139 -3.50 -1.11 26.08
C LEU A 139 -2.32 -1.20 27.06
N GLU A 140 -1.64 -0.09 27.34
CA GLU A 140 -0.57 -0.04 28.34
C GLU A 140 -1.12 -0.30 29.75
N ARG A 141 -2.29 0.26 30.09
CA ARG A 141 -2.98 -0.05 31.34
C ARG A 141 -3.29 -1.54 31.45
N VAL A 142 -3.88 -2.15 30.41
CA VAL A 142 -4.15 -3.60 30.37
C VAL A 142 -2.87 -4.40 30.58
N LEU A 143 -1.82 -4.13 29.79
CA LEU A 143 -0.60 -4.94 29.77
C LEU A 143 0.24 -4.83 31.05
N ASN A 144 -0.05 -3.86 31.91
CA ASN A 144 0.54 -3.69 33.23
C ASN A 144 -0.32 -4.27 34.37
N MET A 145 -1.53 -4.78 34.09
CA MET A 145 -2.33 -5.47 35.10
C MET A 145 -1.71 -6.83 35.46
N PRO A 146 -1.76 -7.24 36.74
CA PRO A 146 -1.39 -8.60 37.13
C PRO A 146 -2.44 -9.62 36.62
N ASP A 147 -2.02 -10.87 36.47
CA ASP A 147 -2.91 -12.03 36.25
C ASP A 147 -3.87 -11.92 35.05
N LEU A 148 -3.39 -11.34 33.93
CA LEU A 148 -4.18 -11.22 32.71
C LEU A 148 -4.64 -12.59 32.18
N PRO A 149 -5.93 -12.74 31.80
CA PRO A 149 -6.36 -13.89 31.03
C PRO A 149 -5.60 -13.95 29.70
N THR A 150 -5.03 -15.11 29.37
CA THR A 150 -4.15 -15.28 28.19
C THR A 150 -4.81 -14.88 26.88
N ALA A 151 -6.11 -15.16 26.69
CA ALA A 151 -6.86 -14.69 25.52
C ALA A 151 -6.92 -13.15 25.41
N VAL A 152 -7.11 -12.46 26.54
CA VAL A 152 -7.21 -11.00 26.60
C VAL A 152 -5.83 -10.38 26.38
N GLU A 153 -4.79 -10.95 26.96
CA GLU A 153 -3.41 -10.51 26.74
C GLU A 153 -2.99 -10.66 25.27
N ALA A 154 -3.28 -11.81 24.65
CA ALA A 154 -3.03 -12.03 23.22
C ALA A 154 -3.75 -11.00 22.35
N MET A 155 -5.02 -10.69 22.70
CA MET A 155 -5.82 -9.70 22.00
C MET A 155 -5.26 -8.28 22.16
N ALA A 156 -4.83 -7.90 23.36
CA ALA A 156 -4.23 -6.59 23.64
C ALA A 156 -2.91 -6.42 22.87
N LEU A 157 -2.01 -7.41 22.95
CA LEU A 157 -0.74 -7.40 22.23
C LEU A 157 -0.94 -7.35 20.71
N SER A 158 -1.87 -8.16 20.18
CA SER A 158 -2.17 -8.18 18.74
C SER A 158 -2.77 -6.86 18.24
N THR A 159 -3.44 -6.11 19.12
CA THR A 159 -3.95 -4.77 18.81
C THR A 159 -2.83 -3.73 18.86
N GLN A 160 -1.90 -3.86 19.80
CA GLN A 160 -0.81 -2.90 20.03
C GLN A 160 0.28 -2.97 18.94
N ILE A 161 0.63 -4.16 18.45
CA ILE A 161 1.77 -4.34 17.53
C ILE A 161 1.62 -3.53 16.23
N PRO A 162 0.50 -3.60 15.47
CA PRO A 162 0.35 -2.81 14.23
C PRO A 162 0.48 -1.31 14.49
N GLN A 163 -0.01 -0.84 15.63
CA GLN A 163 0.02 0.57 16.02
C GLN A 163 1.46 1.02 16.34
N LEU A 164 2.21 0.22 17.11
CA LEU A 164 3.62 0.48 17.39
C LEU A 164 4.46 0.43 16.11
N MET A 165 4.16 -0.50 15.19
CA MET A 165 4.79 -0.58 13.88
C MET A 165 4.55 0.70 13.07
N LYS A 166 3.31 1.19 13.00
CA LYS A 166 2.96 2.46 12.32
C LYS A 166 3.71 3.66 12.93
N GLN A 167 3.87 3.70 14.25
CA GLN A 167 4.64 4.75 14.93
C GLN A 167 6.16 4.61 14.75
N GLY A 168 6.62 3.46 14.26
CA GLY A 168 8.03 3.09 14.27
C GLY A 168 8.59 3.04 15.69
N ALA A 169 7.76 2.74 16.68
CA ALA A 169 8.16 2.53 18.06
C ALA A 169 8.92 1.20 18.20
N GLU A 170 9.69 1.03 19.28
CA GLU A 170 10.24 -0.26 19.62
C GLU A 170 9.09 -1.19 20.04
N TYR A 171 8.96 -2.36 19.41
CA TYR A 171 7.96 -3.37 19.77
C TYR A 171 8.52 -4.80 19.86
N ARG A 172 9.85 -5.01 19.82
CA ARG A 172 10.48 -6.34 19.96
C ARG A 172 10.05 -7.02 21.27
N TYR A 173 9.97 -6.27 22.37
CA TYR A 173 9.47 -6.82 23.64
C TYR A 173 8.01 -7.29 23.52
N VAL A 174 7.15 -6.48 22.89
CA VAL A 174 5.72 -6.80 22.67
C VAL A 174 5.56 -8.04 21.79
N ARG A 175 6.39 -8.16 20.73
CA ARG A 175 6.45 -9.34 19.87
C ARG A 175 6.86 -10.60 20.63
N SER A 176 7.94 -10.53 21.41
CA SER A 176 8.40 -11.66 22.24
C SER A 176 7.29 -12.09 23.20
N ARG A 177 6.65 -11.13 23.87
CA ARG A 177 5.55 -11.38 24.81
C ARG A 177 4.37 -12.05 24.11
N LEU A 178 4.00 -11.62 22.91
CA LEU A 178 2.93 -12.26 22.15
C LEU A 178 3.24 -13.72 21.83
N VAL A 179 4.47 -14.05 21.42
CA VAL A 179 4.87 -15.45 21.19
C VAL A 179 4.73 -16.28 22.48
N GLU A 180 5.19 -15.79 23.63
CA GLU A 180 5.04 -16.51 24.90
C GLU A 180 3.57 -16.76 25.27
N VAL A 181 2.73 -15.75 25.08
CA VAL A 181 1.29 -15.82 25.35
C VAL A 181 0.63 -16.86 24.43
N MET A 182 1.02 -16.89 23.16
CA MET A 182 0.50 -17.87 22.20
C MET A 182 1.00 -19.30 22.48
N ILE A 183 2.24 -19.46 22.97
CA ILE A 183 2.77 -20.73 23.47
C ILE A 183 1.95 -21.21 24.67
N LYS A 184 1.68 -20.33 25.64
CA LYS A 184 0.86 -20.63 26.83
C LYS A 184 -0.57 -21.04 26.45
N ALA A 185 -1.16 -20.34 25.49
CA ALA A 185 -2.53 -20.57 25.03
C ALA A 185 -2.77 -21.97 24.43
N LEU A 186 -1.70 -22.68 24.02
CA LEU A 186 -1.80 -24.06 23.55
C LEU A 186 -2.14 -25.06 24.68
N HIS A 187 -1.88 -24.71 25.94
CA HIS A 187 -1.92 -25.63 27.09
C HIS A 187 -2.82 -25.19 28.24
N ASP A 188 -3.08 -23.89 28.39
CA ASP A 188 -3.75 -23.35 29.59
C ASP A 188 -5.29 -23.37 29.54
N GLY A 189 -5.87 -23.99 28.50
CA GLY A 189 -7.30 -24.05 28.31
C GLY A 189 -7.91 -22.76 27.77
N THR A 190 -7.13 -21.83 27.22
CA THR A 190 -7.63 -20.66 26.47
C THR A 190 -8.58 -21.07 25.33
N TYR A 191 -8.34 -22.24 24.72
CA TYR A 191 -9.21 -22.85 23.71
C TYR A 191 -9.80 -24.16 24.27
N ASP A 192 -11.11 -24.41 24.06
CA ASP A 192 -11.77 -25.69 24.37
C ASP A 192 -11.76 -26.65 23.17
N ALA A 193 -12.15 -27.90 23.43
CA ALA A 193 -12.61 -28.81 22.38
C ALA A 193 -13.75 -28.16 21.59
N GLY A 194 -13.66 -28.18 20.26
CA GLY A 194 -14.56 -27.46 19.36
C GLY A 194 -14.08 -26.06 18.95
N ALA A 195 -12.98 -25.55 19.53
CA ALA A 195 -12.35 -24.29 19.13
C ALA A 195 -11.05 -24.51 18.32
N GLU A 196 -10.85 -25.69 17.73
CA GLU A 196 -9.63 -26.06 17.00
C GLU A 196 -9.34 -25.09 15.85
N VAL A 197 -10.37 -24.74 15.06
CA VAL A 197 -10.22 -23.82 13.93
C VAL A 197 -9.88 -22.39 14.39
N VAL A 198 -10.47 -21.96 15.51
CA VAL A 198 -10.21 -20.64 16.11
C VAL A 198 -8.77 -20.59 16.61
N LEU A 199 -8.31 -21.63 17.30
CA LEU A 199 -6.91 -21.77 17.71
C LEU A 199 -5.97 -21.69 16.52
N VAL A 200 -6.18 -22.49 15.47
CA VAL A 200 -5.28 -22.53 14.30
C VAL A 200 -5.15 -21.13 13.67
N ARG A 201 -6.28 -20.46 13.42
CA ARG A 201 -6.25 -19.13 12.81
C ARG A 201 -5.65 -18.07 13.71
N HIS A 202 -5.93 -18.09 15.01
CA HIS A 202 -5.31 -17.16 15.97
C HIS A 202 -3.79 -17.36 16.07
N GLN A 203 -3.31 -18.60 16.12
CA GLN A 203 -1.88 -18.91 16.16
C GLN A 203 -1.17 -18.41 14.89
N ILE A 204 -1.72 -18.70 13.71
CA ILE A 204 -1.17 -18.23 12.43
C ILE A 204 -1.19 -16.69 12.37
N ALA A 205 -2.31 -16.06 12.69
CA ALA A 205 -2.43 -14.60 12.64
C ALA A 205 -1.45 -13.89 13.58
N ALA A 206 -1.29 -14.40 14.81
CA ALA A 206 -0.35 -13.84 15.78
C ALA A 206 1.10 -13.96 15.30
N LEU A 207 1.47 -15.09 14.71
CA LEU A 207 2.83 -15.30 14.19
C LEU A 207 3.13 -14.46 12.95
N ILE A 208 2.19 -14.34 12.01
CA ILE A 208 2.29 -13.40 10.87
C ILE A 208 2.51 -11.98 11.38
N LEU A 209 1.74 -11.55 12.38
CA LEU A 209 1.83 -10.23 12.97
C LEU A 209 3.18 -9.97 13.66
N VAL A 210 3.72 -10.98 14.34
CA VAL A 210 5.05 -10.91 14.95
C VAL A 210 6.15 -10.76 13.88
N GLY A 211 5.89 -11.08 12.61
CA GLY A 211 6.84 -10.94 11.51
C GLY A 211 8.17 -11.57 11.90
N ILE A 212 8.16 -12.89 12.01
CA ILE A 212 9.16 -13.64 12.76
C ILE A 212 10.55 -13.37 12.20
N THR A 213 11.41 -12.75 13.02
CA THR A 213 12.81 -12.49 12.70
C THR A 213 13.78 -13.35 13.51
N LEU A 214 13.28 -14.19 14.42
CA LEU A 214 14.09 -14.99 15.34
C LEU A 214 13.69 -16.47 15.26
N PRO A 215 14.56 -17.35 14.72
CA PRO A 215 14.28 -18.79 14.63
C PRO A 215 13.92 -19.45 15.96
N SER A 216 14.51 -18.99 17.08
CA SER A 216 14.24 -19.54 18.41
C SER A 216 12.80 -19.37 18.88
N TYR A 217 12.07 -18.36 18.39
CA TYR A 217 10.65 -18.21 18.67
C TYR A 217 9.83 -19.29 17.98
N LEU A 218 10.13 -19.58 16.71
CA LEU A 218 9.46 -20.64 15.96
C LEU A 218 9.74 -22.01 16.54
N THR A 219 11.00 -22.33 16.84
CA THR A 219 11.34 -23.65 17.39
C THR A 219 10.60 -23.92 18.69
N ARG A 220 10.63 -23.01 19.66
CA ARG A 220 9.88 -23.21 20.93
C ARG A 220 8.37 -23.29 20.72
N TRP A 221 7.85 -22.51 19.78
CA TRP A 221 6.43 -22.57 19.43
C TRP A 221 6.07 -23.92 18.80
N GLN A 222 6.86 -24.44 17.87
CA GLN A 222 6.70 -25.78 17.29
C GLN A 222 6.83 -26.87 18.36
N ASP A 223 7.81 -26.80 19.26
CA ASP A 223 7.95 -27.75 20.38
C ASP A 223 6.70 -27.74 21.29
N SER A 224 6.11 -26.56 21.49
CA SER A 224 4.86 -26.41 22.25
C SER A 224 3.66 -27.01 21.51
N VAL A 225 3.58 -26.82 20.19
CA VAL A 225 2.55 -27.47 19.33
C VAL A 225 2.70 -28.99 19.41
N ASP A 226 3.92 -29.51 19.36
CA ASP A 226 4.23 -30.94 19.36
C ASP A 226 3.84 -31.64 20.65
N SER A 227 4.06 -30.96 21.78
CA SER A 227 3.74 -31.45 23.12
C SER A 227 2.27 -31.25 23.52
N SER A 228 1.50 -30.50 22.72
CA SER A 228 0.10 -30.22 23.00
C SER A 228 -0.82 -31.42 22.77
N ALA A 229 -1.98 -31.41 23.43
CA ALA A 229 -3.00 -32.45 23.30
C ALA A 229 -3.95 -32.24 22.10
N TRP A 230 -3.62 -31.32 21.17
CA TRP A 230 -4.49 -30.98 20.04
C TRP A 230 -4.56 -32.10 18.99
N PRO A 231 -5.68 -32.22 18.25
CA PRO A 231 -5.82 -33.20 17.17
C PRO A 231 -4.70 -33.12 16.13
N GLU A 232 -4.42 -34.23 15.47
CA GLU A 232 -3.28 -34.34 14.57
C GLU A 232 -3.32 -33.33 13.43
N TRP A 233 -4.50 -33.05 12.85
CA TRP A 233 -4.63 -32.05 11.79
C TRP A 233 -4.23 -30.64 12.24
N VAL A 234 -4.52 -30.26 13.49
CA VAL A 234 -4.15 -28.96 14.08
C VAL A 234 -2.64 -28.86 14.15
N LYS A 235 -2.00 -29.85 14.79
CA LYS A 235 -0.54 -29.90 14.94
C LYS A 235 0.17 -29.89 13.60
N LEU A 236 -0.28 -30.70 12.64
CA LEU A 236 0.30 -30.75 11.30
C LEU A 236 0.12 -29.44 10.54
N THR A 237 -1.02 -28.76 10.67
CA THR A 237 -1.25 -27.45 10.02
C THR A 237 -0.30 -26.41 10.58
N LEU A 238 -0.18 -26.33 11.90
CA LEU A 238 0.70 -25.38 12.58
C LEU A 238 2.19 -25.69 12.33
N ARG A 239 2.59 -26.96 12.32
CA ARG A 239 3.95 -27.39 11.91
C ARG A 239 4.25 -26.96 10.48
N GLY A 240 3.33 -27.23 9.56
CA GLY A 240 3.47 -26.84 8.16
C GLY A 240 3.63 -25.34 7.99
N PHE A 241 2.84 -24.54 8.72
CA PHE A 241 3.01 -23.09 8.77
C PHE A 241 4.39 -22.68 9.34
N GLY A 242 4.81 -23.28 10.46
CA GLY A 242 6.12 -23.00 11.05
C GLY A 242 7.28 -23.30 10.11
N GLU A 243 7.21 -24.40 9.36
CA GLU A 243 8.20 -24.75 8.33
C GLU A 243 8.20 -23.76 7.15
N ILE A 244 7.04 -23.22 6.74
CA ILE A 244 6.98 -22.11 5.76
C ILE A 244 7.74 -20.89 6.30
N GLU A 245 7.49 -20.48 7.53
CA GLU A 245 8.16 -19.32 8.14
C GLU A 245 9.68 -19.54 8.29
N LEU A 246 10.10 -20.74 8.68
CA LEU A 246 11.53 -21.12 8.72
C LEU A 246 12.16 -21.07 7.33
N ALA A 247 11.44 -21.50 6.29
CA ALA A 247 11.92 -21.37 4.92
C ALA A 247 12.19 -19.89 4.59
N TRP A 248 11.22 -19.00 4.79
CA TRP A 248 11.39 -17.57 4.49
C TRP A 248 12.49 -16.90 5.31
N LEU A 249 12.69 -17.34 6.56
CA LEU A 249 13.82 -16.90 7.39
C LEU A 249 15.17 -17.30 6.80
N GLU A 250 15.34 -18.56 6.37
CA GLU A 250 16.57 -19.05 5.74
C GLU A 250 16.86 -18.32 4.42
N ARG A 251 15.83 -18.16 3.57
CA ARG A 251 15.94 -17.42 2.30
C ARG A 251 16.30 -15.96 2.51
N SER A 252 15.85 -15.37 3.62
CA SER A 252 15.83 -13.94 3.94
C SER A 252 14.87 -13.11 3.07
N SER A 253 14.74 -11.83 3.40
CA SER A 253 13.99 -10.85 2.61
C SER A 253 14.79 -10.25 1.45
N ASP A 254 16.02 -10.74 1.20
CA ASP A 254 16.84 -10.22 0.10
C ASP A 254 16.28 -10.60 -1.27
N TRP A 255 16.66 -9.79 -2.26
CA TRP A 255 16.40 -10.04 -3.66
C TRP A 255 16.97 -11.39 -4.09
N ALA A 256 16.26 -12.12 -4.95
CA ALA A 256 16.67 -13.46 -5.40
C ALA A 256 18.13 -13.52 -5.89
N VAL A 257 18.60 -12.49 -6.59
CA VAL A 257 19.99 -12.38 -7.09
C VAL A 257 21.06 -12.24 -5.99
N LYS A 258 20.65 -11.95 -4.74
CA LYS A 258 21.51 -11.83 -3.56
C LYS A 258 21.41 -13.03 -2.60
N VAL A 259 20.42 -13.91 -2.80
CA VAL A 259 20.23 -15.11 -1.98
C VAL A 259 21.28 -16.14 -2.37
N LYS A 260 21.99 -16.69 -1.38
CA LYS A 260 23.06 -17.68 -1.59
C LYS A 260 22.49 -19.08 -1.81
N ASP A 261 23.23 -19.95 -2.49
CA ASP A 261 22.82 -21.34 -2.74
C ASP A 261 22.44 -22.10 -1.46
N ALA A 262 23.24 -21.98 -0.38
CA ALA A 262 22.92 -22.60 0.91
C ALA A 262 21.59 -22.10 1.52
N GLN A 263 21.21 -20.85 1.27
CA GLN A 263 19.93 -20.31 1.71
C GLN A 263 18.78 -20.87 0.87
N TRP A 264 18.99 -21.07 -0.43
CA TRP A 264 18.02 -21.77 -1.30
C TRP A 264 17.84 -23.24 -0.92
N GLU A 265 18.92 -23.94 -0.59
CA GLU A 265 18.86 -25.32 -0.07
C GLU A 265 18.08 -25.39 1.25
N GLY A 266 18.34 -24.44 2.17
CA GLY A 266 17.58 -24.30 3.42
C GLY A 266 16.10 -24.06 3.16
N PHE A 267 15.78 -23.10 2.28
CA PHE A 267 14.43 -22.78 1.84
C PHE A 267 13.70 -24.01 1.30
N ALA A 268 14.29 -24.70 0.33
CA ALA A 268 13.70 -25.90 -0.29
C ALA A 268 13.48 -27.04 0.72
N ARG A 269 14.45 -27.27 1.62
CA ARG A 269 14.33 -28.28 2.68
C ARG A 269 13.16 -28.01 3.61
N HIS A 270 12.96 -26.76 4.03
CA HIS A 270 11.84 -26.39 4.89
C HIS A 270 10.49 -26.45 4.15
N LEU A 271 10.43 -26.02 2.89
CA LEU A 271 9.21 -26.17 2.07
C LEU A 271 8.82 -27.64 1.86
N SER A 272 9.79 -28.53 1.66
CA SER A 272 9.53 -29.97 1.54
C SER A 272 8.91 -30.56 2.82
N LYS A 273 9.37 -30.14 4.00
CA LYS A 273 8.74 -30.52 5.28
C LYS A 273 7.36 -29.91 5.44
N ALA A 274 7.19 -28.65 5.08
CA ALA A 274 5.90 -27.97 5.11
C ALA A 274 4.88 -28.73 4.25
N ARG A 275 5.26 -29.10 3.02
CA ARG A 275 4.48 -29.95 2.11
C ARG A 275 4.03 -31.24 2.78
N GLU A 276 4.96 -31.99 3.37
CA GLU A 276 4.64 -33.24 4.05
C GLU A 276 3.58 -33.05 5.14
N HIS A 277 3.76 -32.05 6.00
CA HIS A 277 2.83 -31.77 7.09
C HIS A 277 1.47 -31.31 6.58
N LEU A 278 1.43 -30.36 5.65
CA LEU A 278 0.19 -29.76 5.16
C LEU A 278 -0.65 -30.73 4.32
N VAL A 279 -0.02 -31.60 3.52
CA VAL A 279 -0.72 -32.67 2.80
C VAL A 279 -1.39 -33.62 3.80
N LYS A 280 -0.66 -34.06 4.83
CA LYS A 280 -1.23 -34.94 5.89
C LYS A 280 -2.33 -34.22 6.68
N ALA A 281 -2.19 -32.93 6.96
CA ALA A 281 -3.20 -32.13 7.64
C ALA A 281 -4.49 -32.06 6.82
N TRP A 282 -4.38 -31.74 5.52
CA TRP A 282 -5.52 -31.72 4.60
C TRP A 282 -6.18 -33.10 4.47
N GLN A 283 -5.41 -34.19 4.40
CA GLN A 283 -5.97 -35.55 4.38
C GLN A 283 -6.73 -35.89 5.67
N ALA A 284 -6.24 -35.41 6.81
CA ALA A 284 -6.87 -35.64 8.12
C ALA A 284 -8.15 -34.83 8.33
N SER A 285 -8.25 -33.62 7.77
CA SER A 285 -9.44 -32.76 7.85
C SER A 285 -9.62 -31.96 6.55
N PRO A 286 -10.12 -32.59 5.46
CA PRO A 286 -10.27 -31.93 4.16
C PRO A 286 -11.40 -30.88 4.15
N ASP A 287 -12.23 -30.85 5.19
CA ASP A 287 -13.24 -29.83 5.48
C ASP A 287 -12.66 -28.53 6.06
N ARG A 288 -11.33 -28.46 6.25
CA ARG A 288 -10.62 -27.29 6.79
C ARG A 288 -9.78 -26.61 5.71
N PRO A 289 -10.01 -25.32 5.43
CA PRO A 289 -9.38 -24.65 4.30
C PRO A 289 -7.91 -24.28 4.54
N GLU A 290 -7.44 -24.26 5.79
CA GLU A 290 -6.16 -23.68 6.21
C GLU A 290 -4.97 -24.42 5.59
N ALA A 291 -4.91 -25.76 5.72
CA ALA A 291 -3.80 -26.55 5.22
C ALA A 291 -3.66 -26.45 3.68
N ALA A 292 -4.79 -26.53 2.97
CA ALA A 292 -4.82 -26.39 1.52
C ALA A 292 -4.42 -24.98 1.07
N ALA A 293 -4.85 -23.92 1.77
CA ALA A 293 -4.41 -22.57 1.45
C ALA A 293 -2.92 -22.36 1.69
N LEU A 294 -2.34 -22.94 2.76
CA LEU A 294 -0.91 -22.88 3.02
C LEU A 294 -0.08 -23.62 1.98
N MET A 295 -0.60 -24.71 1.40
CA MET A 295 0.04 -25.40 0.27
C MET A 295 0.23 -24.50 -0.95
N ILE A 296 -0.64 -23.50 -1.18
CA ILE A 296 -0.43 -22.52 -2.26
C ILE A 296 0.89 -21.78 -2.08
N THR A 297 1.25 -21.42 -0.83
CA THR A 297 2.53 -20.76 -0.52
C THR A 297 3.72 -21.70 -0.73
N VAL A 298 3.57 -22.99 -0.40
CA VAL A 298 4.61 -24.01 -0.63
C VAL A 298 4.85 -24.19 -2.13
N THR A 299 3.79 -24.47 -2.90
CA THR A 299 3.87 -24.66 -4.36
C THR A 299 4.41 -23.41 -5.06
N MET A 300 4.01 -22.20 -4.63
CA MET A 300 4.55 -20.94 -5.16
C MET A 300 6.06 -20.81 -4.89
N GLY A 301 6.53 -21.23 -3.71
CA GLY A 301 7.96 -21.17 -3.37
C GLY A 301 8.81 -22.17 -4.16
N GLU A 302 8.24 -23.30 -4.56
CA GLU A 302 8.90 -24.31 -5.38
C GLU A 302 8.90 -23.96 -6.88
N CYS A 303 7.91 -23.17 -7.35
CA CYS A 303 7.78 -22.72 -8.75
C CYS A 303 7.73 -23.86 -9.78
N GLU A 304 7.29 -25.07 -9.41
CA GLU A 304 7.39 -26.25 -10.29
C GLU A 304 6.14 -26.49 -11.16
N ASP A 305 4.93 -26.23 -10.66
CA ASP A 305 3.67 -26.59 -11.33
C ASP A 305 2.52 -25.60 -11.06
N PHE A 306 2.02 -24.97 -12.13
CA PHE A 306 0.86 -24.05 -12.06
C PHE A 306 -0.46 -24.77 -11.79
N ASP A 307 -0.63 -25.99 -12.31
CA ASP A 307 -1.87 -26.74 -12.13
C ASP A 307 -2.01 -27.15 -10.65
N GLU A 308 -0.87 -27.38 -9.98
CA GLU A 308 -0.86 -27.65 -8.55
C GLU A 308 -1.30 -26.43 -7.70
N LEU A 309 -0.93 -25.19 -8.07
CA LEU A 309 -1.42 -23.98 -7.40
C LEU A 309 -2.94 -23.92 -7.43
N ARG A 310 -3.53 -24.19 -8.61
CA ARG A 310 -4.98 -24.20 -8.79
C ARG A 310 -5.65 -25.33 -8.03
N LEU A 311 -5.05 -26.53 -8.03
CA LEU A 311 -5.54 -27.68 -7.27
C LEU A 311 -5.68 -27.39 -5.78
N TRP A 312 -4.66 -26.80 -5.15
CA TRP A 312 -4.70 -26.47 -3.72
C TRP A 312 -5.66 -25.33 -3.40
N PHE A 313 -5.78 -24.36 -4.30
CA PHE A 313 -6.83 -23.35 -4.23
C PHE A 313 -8.23 -23.97 -4.24
N ASP A 314 -8.54 -24.82 -5.23
CA ASP A 314 -9.84 -25.47 -5.37
C ASP A 314 -10.18 -26.33 -4.15
N ARG A 315 -9.19 -27.07 -3.60
CA ARG A 315 -9.34 -27.82 -2.33
C ARG A 315 -9.69 -26.92 -1.16
N SER A 316 -9.07 -25.74 -1.05
CA SER A 316 -9.34 -24.79 0.04
C SER A 316 -10.74 -24.19 -0.06
N ILE A 317 -11.15 -23.73 -1.25
CA ILE A 317 -12.48 -23.14 -1.43
C ILE A 317 -13.61 -24.18 -1.43
N GLN A 318 -13.30 -25.45 -1.69
CA GLN A 318 -14.24 -26.55 -1.49
C GLN A 318 -14.58 -26.74 -0.01
N ALA A 319 -13.63 -26.51 0.90
CA ALA A 319 -13.83 -26.56 2.35
C ALA A 319 -14.58 -25.31 2.86
N GLN A 320 -14.18 -24.12 2.41
CA GLN A 320 -14.86 -22.87 2.73
C GLN A 320 -14.77 -21.90 1.56
N PHE A 321 -15.92 -21.61 0.93
CA PHE A 321 -15.98 -20.96 -0.39
C PHE A 321 -15.29 -19.59 -0.44
N ASP A 322 -15.44 -18.77 0.59
CA ASP A 322 -14.92 -17.41 0.68
C ASP A 322 -13.74 -17.31 1.66
N TYR A 323 -12.95 -18.38 1.82
CA TYR A 323 -11.72 -18.32 2.61
C TYR A 323 -10.68 -17.41 1.94
N GLN A 324 -10.72 -16.14 2.31
CA GLN A 324 -9.99 -15.03 1.68
C GLN A 324 -8.47 -15.29 1.55
N GLN A 325 -7.87 -16.01 2.50
CA GLN A 325 -6.45 -16.34 2.46
C GLN A 325 -6.06 -17.18 1.23
N ALA A 326 -6.92 -18.10 0.76
CA ALA A 326 -6.65 -18.89 -0.44
C ALA A 326 -6.63 -18.01 -1.69
N TYR A 327 -7.61 -17.10 -1.83
CA TYR A 327 -7.68 -16.16 -2.94
C TYR A 327 -6.48 -15.20 -2.95
N ASN A 328 -6.13 -14.63 -1.79
CA ASN A 328 -5.00 -13.71 -1.67
C ASN A 328 -3.67 -14.41 -2.01
N LYS A 329 -3.47 -15.65 -1.53
CA LYS A 329 -2.26 -16.43 -1.81
C LYS A 329 -2.14 -16.80 -3.29
N LEU A 330 -3.25 -17.19 -3.92
CA LEU A 330 -3.23 -17.51 -5.35
C LEU A 330 -2.98 -16.27 -6.20
N LEU A 331 -3.64 -15.15 -5.89
CA LEU A 331 -3.39 -13.87 -6.57
C LEU A 331 -1.93 -13.44 -6.42
N TRP A 332 -1.36 -13.59 -5.22
CA TRP A 332 0.05 -13.31 -4.97
C TRP A 332 0.99 -14.20 -5.78
N ALA A 333 0.71 -15.51 -5.87
CA ALA A 333 1.47 -16.45 -6.68
C ALA A 333 1.40 -16.15 -8.19
N TYR A 334 0.30 -15.54 -8.64
CA TYR A 334 0.11 -15.12 -10.02
C TYR A 334 0.79 -13.79 -10.39
N ARG A 335 1.51 -13.14 -9.47
CA ARG A 335 2.31 -11.96 -9.83
C ARG A 335 3.48 -12.35 -10.75
N PRO A 336 3.90 -11.46 -11.69
CA PRO A 336 5.00 -11.74 -12.63
C PRO A 336 6.32 -12.15 -11.99
N ARG A 337 6.60 -11.68 -10.77
CA ARG A 337 7.84 -11.99 -10.03
C ARG A 337 7.91 -13.42 -9.48
N TRP A 338 6.80 -14.16 -9.54
CA TRP A 338 6.69 -15.54 -9.11
C TRP A 338 6.48 -16.42 -10.33
N CYS A 339 5.28 -16.93 -10.53
CA CYS A 339 4.98 -17.78 -11.67
C CYS A 339 4.06 -17.08 -12.69
N GLY A 340 3.27 -16.07 -12.30
CA GLY A 340 2.20 -15.59 -13.20
C GLY A 340 2.53 -14.40 -14.10
N SER A 341 1.49 -13.61 -14.36
CA SER A 341 1.48 -12.40 -15.20
C SER A 341 0.33 -11.50 -14.78
N HIS A 342 0.35 -10.21 -15.17
CA HIS A 342 -0.78 -9.32 -14.92
C HIS A 342 -2.07 -9.82 -15.57
N GLU A 343 -1.96 -10.41 -16.77
CA GLU A 343 -3.09 -10.97 -17.51
C GLU A 343 -3.70 -12.18 -16.79
N LEU A 344 -2.88 -13.00 -16.12
CA LEU A 344 -3.35 -14.13 -15.30
C LEU A 344 -4.04 -13.63 -14.03
N MET A 345 -3.49 -12.62 -13.35
CA MET A 345 -4.09 -12.00 -12.17
C MET A 345 -5.49 -11.45 -12.49
N LEU A 346 -5.60 -10.67 -13.57
CA LEU A 346 -6.86 -10.10 -14.03
C LEU A 346 -7.83 -11.18 -14.53
N GLY A 347 -7.34 -12.23 -15.19
CA GLY A 347 -8.12 -13.40 -15.59
C GLY A 347 -8.73 -14.14 -14.38
N PHE A 348 -7.96 -14.31 -13.31
CA PHE A 348 -8.43 -14.88 -12.04
C PHE A 348 -9.44 -13.97 -11.35
N GLY A 349 -9.16 -12.66 -11.25
CA GLY A 349 -10.10 -11.67 -10.73
C GLY A 349 -11.46 -11.71 -11.47
N ARG A 350 -11.43 -11.85 -12.80
CA ARG A 350 -12.63 -11.99 -13.62
C ARG A 350 -13.42 -13.25 -13.27
N ALA A 351 -12.75 -14.38 -13.05
CA ALA A 351 -13.40 -15.62 -12.61
C ALA A 351 -14.05 -15.45 -11.23
N CYS A 352 -13.43 -14.71 -10.31
CA CYS A 352 -14.01 -14.38 -9.01
C CYS A 352 -15.27 -13.50 -9.12
N ALA A 353 -15.24 -12.44 -9.94
CA ALA A 353 -16.41 -11.61 -10.19
C ALA A 353 -17.57 -12.40 -10.84
N ALA A 354 -17.25 -13.35 -11.71
CA ALA A 354 -18.23 -14.21 -12.38
C ALA A 354 -19.01 -15.14 -11.43
N THR A 355 -18.51 -15.38 -10.20
CA THR A 355 -19.23 -16.18 -9.19
C THR A 355 -20.54 -15.54 -8.75
N LYS A 356 -20.66 -14.21 -8.84
CA LYS A 356 -21.82 -13.41 -8.40
C LYS A 356 -22.23 -13.65 -6.93
N ARG A 357 -21.31 -14.17 -6.11
CA ARG A 357 -21.49 -14.32 -4.66
C ARG A 357 -21.29 -12.99 -3.97
N PHE A 358 -22.15 -12.02 -4.28
CA PHE A 358 -22.09 -10.65 -3.76
C PHE A 358 -22.37 -10.56 -2.26
N ASP A 359 -22.84 -11.66 -1.65
CA ASP A 359 -22.90 -11.87 -0.21
C ASP A 359 -21.51 -12.06 0.43
N THR A 360 -20.48 -12.43 -0.34
CA THR A 360 -19.10 -12.64 0.12
C THR A 360 -18.11 -11.59 -0.42
N GLY A 361 -16.85 -11.66 0.05
CA GLY A 361 -15.75 -10.84 -0.48
C GLY A 361 -15.17 -11.34 -1.81
N VAL A 362 -15.62 -12.47 -2.35
CA VAL A 362 -15.00 -13.11 -3.52
C VAL A 362 -15.04 -12.23 -4.77
N PRO A 363 -16.17 -11.60 -5.16
CA PRO A 363 -16.19 -10.71 -6.32
C PRO A 363 -15.19 -9.53 -6.24
N ALA A 364 -14.86 -9.04 -5.03
CA ALA A 364 -13.87 -7.98 -4.82
C ALA A 364 -12.45 -8.36 -5.24
N GLN A 365 -12.15 -9.66 -5.44
CA GLN A 365 -10.85 -10.09 -5.97
C GLN A 365 -10.56 -9.54 -7.36
N MET A 366 -11.58 -9.20 -8.15
CA MET A 366 -11.38 -8.46 -9.40
C MET A 366 -10.80 -7.07 -9.15
N PHE A 367 -11.31 -6.36 -8.15
CA PHE A 367 -10.81 -5.05 -7.75
C PHE A 367 -9.39 -5.16 -7.19
N TYR A 368 -9.11 -6.14 -6.32
CA TYR A 368 -7.77 -6.36 -5.77
C TYR A 368 -6.76 -6.76 -6.83
N ALA A 369 -7.13 -7.60 -7.81
CA ALA A 369 -6.25 -7.93 -8.93
C ALA A 369 -5.89 -6.68 -9.76
N ALA A 370 -6.87 -5.83 -10.07
CA ALA A 370 -6.63 -4.59 -10.80
C ALA A 370 -5.81 -3.57 -9.99
N MET A 371 -6.05 -3.48 -8.68
CA MET A 371 -5.28 -2.65 -7.76
C MET A 371 -3.83 -3.12 -7.65
N ASP A 372 -3.59 -4.43 -7.54
CA ASP A 372 -2.24 -5.00 -7.50
C ASP A 372 -1.47 -4.75 -8.81
N VAL A 373 -2.15 -4.85 -9.96
CA VAL A 373 -1.56 -4.49 -11.27
C VAL A 373 -1.30 -2.98 -11.35
N ALA A 374 -2.19 -2.15 -10.81
CA ALA A 374 -2.01 -0.71 -10.73
C ALA A 374 -0.80 -0.32 -9.88
N ASP A 375 -0.59 -0.99 -8.74
CA ASP A 375 0.54 -0.80 -7.84
C ASP A 375 1.87 -1.24 -8.50
N GLU A 376 1.86 -2.32 -9.29
CA GLU A 376 3.05 -2.75 -10.04
C GLU A 376 3.39 -1.84 -11.23
N ASN A 377 2.39 -1.22 -11.88
CA ASN A 377 2.60 -0.35 -13.04
C ASN A 377 2.58 1.15 -12.71
N ASN A 378 2.23 1.51 -11.48
CA ASN A 378 2.01 2.88 -11.03
C ASN A 378 0.97 3.66 -11.87
N ASP A 379 -0.06 2.98 -12.37
CA ASP A 379 -1.14 3.58 -13.16
C ASP A 379 -2.47 2.81 -12.97
N ALA A 380 -3.32 3.34 -12.08
CA ALA A 380 -4.62 2.77 -11.82
C ALA A 380 -5.58 2.87 -13.01
N PHE A 381 -5.56 3.98 -13.75
CA PHE A 381 -6.50 4.15 -14.86
C PHE A 381 -6.13 3.26 -16.06
N GLU A 382 -4.85 2.95 -16.25
CA GLU A 382 -4.42 1.92 -17.20
C GLU A 382 -4.97 0.54 -16.79
N ALA A 383 -4.66 0.09 -15.57
CA ALA A 383 -5.04 -1.24 -15.10
C ALA A 383 -6.56 -1.47 -15.14
N PHE A 384 -7.34 -0.52 -14.64
CA PHE A 384 -8.81 -0.58 -14.63
C PHE A 384 -9.42 -0.31 -16.02
N GLY A 385 -8.69 0.36 -16.91
CA GLY A 385 -9.09 0.66 -18.28
C GLY A 385 -8.86 -0.47 -19.28
N ARG A 386 -8.16 -1.55 -18.90
CA ARG A 386 -7.87 -2.70 -19.78
C ARG A 386 -9.14 -3.41 -20.28
N GLU A 387 -9.04 -3.95 -21.49
CA GLU A 387 -10.10 -4.77 -22.08
C GLU A 387 -10.36 -6.00 -21.18
N GLY A 388 -11.63 -6.31 -20.93
CA GLY A 388 -12.01 -7.42 -20.05
C GLY A 388 -11.99 -7.11 -18.55
N VAL A 389 -11.50 -5.93 -18.12
CA VAL A 389 -11.49 -5.50 -16.69
C VAL A 389 -12.72 -4.68 -16.33
N ARG A 390 -13.13 -3.76 -17.21
CA ARG A 390 -14.18 -2.76 -16.94
C ARG A 390 -15.53 -3.39 -16.59
N GLU A 391 -16.01 -4.33 -17.41
CA GLU A 391 -17.34 -4.95 -17.20
C GLU A 391 -17.39 -5.81 -15.92
N PRO A 392 -16.41 -6.66 -15.59
CA PRO A 392 -16.38 -7.36 -14.31
C PRO A 392 -16.39 -6.44 -13.09
N ILE A 393 -15.63 -5.33 -13.10
CA ILE A 393 -15.63 -4.35 -12.00
C ILE A 393 -16.99 -3.64 -11.91
N ARG A 394 -17.59 -3.24 -13.04
CA ARG A 394 -18.94 -2.65 -13.06
C ARG A 394 -19.98 -3.63 -12.51
N ALA A 395 -19.93 -4.90 -12.93
CA ALA A 395 -20.82 -5.94 -12.46
C ALA A 395 -20.67 -6.20 -10.95
N MET A 396 -19.43 -6.20 -10.45
CA MET A 396 -19.13 -6.27 -9.02
C MET A 396 -19.71 -5.07 -8.26
N ALA A 397 -19.44 -3.85 -8.72
CA ALA A 397 -19.92 -2.62 -8.08
C ALA A 397 -21.45 -2.61 -7.97
N LYS A 398 -22.14 -2.93 -9.07
CA LYS A 398 -23.61 -3.04 -9.11
C LYS A 398 -24.11 -4.13 -8.15
N GLY A 399 -23.53 -5.33 -8.21
CA GLY A 399 -23.92 -6.45 -7.36
C GLY A 399 -23.77 -6.14 -5.87
N TYR A 400 -22.73 -5.42 -5.47
CA TYR A 400 -22.53 -4.99 -4.08
C TYR A 400 -23.47 -3.86 -3.62
N LEU A 401 -23.88 -2.95 -4.51
CA LEU A 401 -24.89 -1.94 -4.18
C LEU A 401 -26.27 -2.57 -3.97
N GLU A 402 -26.61 -3.56 -4.80
CA GLU A 402 -27.90 -4.24 -4.80
C GLU A 402 -28.02 -5.36 -3.75
N GLN A 403 -26.91 -5.84 -3.18
CA GLN A 403 -26.91 -6.95 -2.22
C GLN A 403 -27.62 -6.58 -0.90
N PRO A 404 -28.75 -7.22 -0.55
CA PRO A 404 -29.44 -6.98 0.71
C PRO A 404 -28.89 -7.82 1.85
N GLY A 405 -29.28 -7.46 3.09
CA GLY A 405 -29.10 -8.31 4.27
C GLY A 405 -27.67 -8.38 4.81
N LEU A 406 -26.77 -7.52 4.35
CA LEU A 406 -25.43 -7.41 4.90
C LEU A 406 -25.42 -6.55 6.17
N PRO A 407 -24.53 -6.85 7.12
CA PRO A 407 -24.24 -5.97 8.24
C PRO A 407 -23.86 -4.56 7.75
N ALA A 408 -24.38 -3.52 8.42
CA ALA A 408 -24.28 -2.13 7.96
C ALA A 408 -22.83 -1.70 7.65
N GLN A 409 -21.87 -2.12 8.47
CA GLN A 409 -20.45 -1.79 8.28
C GLN A 409 -19.87 -2.47 7.04
N LEU A 410 -20.21 -3.74 6.82
CA LEU A 410 -19.75 -4.48 5.65
C LEU A 410 -20.38 -3.92 4.37
N GLN A 411 -21.66 -3.53 4.45
CA GLN A 411 -22.33 -2.83 3.36
C GLN A 411 -21.67 -1.47 3.08
N HIS A 412 -21.33 -0.70 4.11
CA HIS A 412 -20.63 0.59 3.96
C HIS A 412 -19.28 0.43 3.27
N PHE A 413 -18.47 -0.54 3.69
CA PHE A 413 -17.21 -0.88 3.03
C PHE A 413 -17.39 -1.31 1.58
N ARG A 414 -18.35 -2.22 1.30
CA ARG A 414 -18.61 -2.71 -0.05
C ARG A 414 -19.13 -1.62 -0.97
N ARG A 415 -20.01 -0.74 -0.49
CA ARG A 415 -20.52 0.40 -1.27
C ARG A 415 -19.44 1.45 -1.52
N SER A 416 -18.58 1.71 -0.54
CA SER A 416 -17.40 2.59 -0.73
C SER A 416 -16.47 2.03 -1.82
N THR A 417 -16.18 0.73 -1.77
CA THR A 417 -15.35 0.05 -2.77
C THR A 417 -16.04 -0.02 -4.14
N ALA A 418 -17.36 -0.21 -4.18
CA ALA A 418 -18.15 -0.14 -5.41
C ALA A 418 -18.10 1.25 -6.05
N ALA A 419 -18.19 2.32 -5.25
CA ALA A 419 -18.08 3.68 -5.73
C ALA A 419 -16.71 3.95 -6.38
N LEU A 420 -15.62 3.55 -5.70
CA LEU A 420 -14.25 3.65 -6.20
C LEU A 420 -14.07 2.83 -7.49
N GLY A 421 -14.52 1.57 -7.50
CA GLY A 421 -14.44 0.71 -8.68
C GLY A 421 -15.21 1.27 -9.88
N ALA A 422 -16.42 1.80 -9.67
CA ALA A 422 -17.24 2.42 -10.71
C ALA A 422 -16.55 3.65 -11.32
N TRP A 423 -15.93 4.51 -10.49
CA TRP A 423 -15.16 5.65 -10.97
C TRP A 423 -13.95 5.24 -11.80
N LEU A 424 -13.16 4.26 -11.34
CA LEU A 424 -11.96 3.79 -12.04
C LEU A 424 -12.26 3.19 -13.42
N VAL A 425 -13.46 2.62 -13.61
CA VAL A 425 -13.90 2.11 -14.92
C VAL A 425 -14.71 3.13 -15.73
N GLY A 426 -14.79 4.38 -15.27
CA GLY A 426 -15.48 5.48 -15.95
C GLY A 426 -17.01 5.42 -15.91
N ASP A 427 -17.60 4.65 -14.99
CA ASP A 427 -19.05 4.63 -14.76
C ASP A 427 -19.43 5.66 -13.69
N TYR A 428 -19.33 6.94 -14.06
CA TYR A 428 -19.55 8.05 -13.13
C TYR A 428 -20.97 8.12 -12.58
N ALA A 429 -21.97 7.62 -13.31
CA ALA A 429 -23.36 7.57 -12.83
C ALA A 429 -23.51 6.56 -11.68
N LEU A 430 -22.95 5.35 -11.83
CA LEU A 430 -22.95 4.35 -10.76
C LEU A 430 -22.13 4.81 -9.54
N ALA A 431 -20.99 5.47 -9.78
CA ALA A 431 -20.18 6.04 -8.71
C ALA A 431 -20.93 7.14 -7.93
N ASP A 432 -21.63 8.05 -8.61
CA ASP A 432 -22.43 9.11 -7.97
C ASP A 432 -23.60 8.55 -7.16
N GLN A 433 -24.30 7.52 -7.68
CA GLN A 433 -25.31 6.79 -6.92
C GLN A 433 -24.72 6.23 -5.62
N ALA A 434 -23.61 5.50 -5.71
CA ALA A 434 -22.98 4.87 -4.56
C ALA A 434 -22.51 5.90 -3.53
N LEU A 435 -21.89 7.00 -3.96
CA LEU A 435 -21.46 8.11 -3.09
C LEU A 435 -22.65 8.77 -2.37
N THR A 436 -23.77 8.94 -3.06
CA THR A 436 -25.00 9.52 -2.48
C THR A 436 -25.58 8.62 -1.39
N GLU A 437 -25.52 7.29 -1.57
CA GLU A 437 -26.04 6.33 -0.59
C GLU A 437 -25.18 6.23 0.69
N ILE A 438 -23.86 6.41 0.59
CA ILE A 438 -22.94 6.22 1.73
C ILE A 438 -22.57 7.50 2.47
N GLY A 439 -22.62 8.66 1.80
CA GLY A 439 -22.08 9.91 2.34
C GLY A 439 -20.55 9.89 2.40
N SER A 440 -19.97 9.37 3.49
CA SER A 440 -18.51 9.28 3.69
C SER A 440 -17.95 7.94 3.20
N LEU A 441 -16.68 7.92 2.80
CA LEU A 441 -16.00 6.68 2.43
C LEU A 441 -15.56 5.89 3.66
N HIS A 442 -15.63 4.58 3.55
CA HIS A 442 -15.00 3.69 4.52
C HIS A 442 -13.46 3.84 4.45
N TYR A 443 -12.79 3.86 5.60
CA TYR A 443 -11.34 4.13 5.67
C TYR A 443 -10.49 3.13 4.86
N CYS A 444 -10.85 1.84 4.83
CA CYS A 444 -10.15 0.87 3.97
C CYS A 444 -10.17 1.26 2.49
N THR A 445 -11.27 1.86 2.02
CA THR A 445 -11.37 2.34 0.63
C THR A 445 -10.43 3.54 0.41
N ILE A 446 -10.29 4.43 1.39
CA ILE A 446 -9.31 5.53 1.36
C ILE A 446 -7.88 4.97 1.27
N GLU A 447 -7.55 3.94 2.05
CA GLU A 447 -6.25 3.27 1.97
C GLU A 447 -6.00 2.62 0.59
N PHE A 448 -7.01 2.01 -0.03
CA PHE A 448 -6.89 1.53 -1.41
C PHE A 448 -6.61 2.66 -2.40
N MET A 449 -7.24 3.83 -2.22
CA MET A 449 -6.96 4.99 -3.06
C MET A 449 -5.50 5.44 -2.90
N HIS A 450 -4.99 5.52 -1.67
CA HIS A 450 -3.61 5.87 -1.38
C HIS A 450 -2.59 4.92 -2.03
N GLN A 451 -2.86 3.61 -2.01
CA GLN A 451 -2.03 2.61 -2.70
C GLN A 451 -1.98 2.82 -4.22
N MET A 452 -3.06 3.35 -4.80
CA MET A 452 -3.17 3.68 -6.22
C MET A 452 -2.77 5.13 -6.55
N LEU A 453 -2.19 5.87 -5.60
CA LEU A 453 -1.85 7.29 -5.72
C LEU A 453 -3.03 8.24 -5.92
N LEU A 454 -4.22 7.83 -5.51
CA LEU A 454 -5.48 8.57 -5.62
C LEU A 454 -5.91 9.14 -4.27
N HIS A 455 -6.86 10.08 -4.30
CA HIS A 455 -7.41 10.70 -3.11
C HIS A 455 -8.88 11.12 -3.30
N GLU A 456 -9.58 11.28 -2.18
CA GLU A 456 -11.03 11.52 -2.13
C GLU A 456 -11.46 12.84 -2.80
N PRO A 457 -10.77 13.98 -2.62
CA PRO A 457 -11.13 15.21 -3.33
C PRO A 457 -11.21 15.04 -4.86
N ARG A 458 -10.21 14.37 -5.46
CA ARG A 458 -10.20 14.12 -6.91
C ARG A 458 -11.33 13.20 -7.32
N PHE A 459 -11.51 12.11 -6.59
CA PHE A 459 -12.58 11.14 -6.85
C PHE A 459 -13.96 11.82 -6.87
N ARG A 460 -14.29 12.60 -5.82
CA ARG A 460 -15.58 13.30 -5.75
C ARG A 460 -15.73 14.35 -6.85
N GLY A 461 -14.68 15.12 -7.12
CA GLY A 461 -14.68 16.13 -8.18
C GLY A 461 -14.90 15.53 -9.57
N GLU A 462 -14.19 14.46 -9.91
CA GLU A 462 -14.32 13.76 -11.18
C GLU A 462 -15.67 13.05 -11.34
N VAL A 463 -16.20 12.44 -10.27
CA VAL A 463 -17.54 11.83 -10.30
C VAL A 463 -18.62 12.87 -10.52
N ALA A 464 -18.59 14.00 -9.81
CA ALA A 464 -19.56 15.07 -10.00
C ALA A 464 -19.49 15.67 -11.42
N ALA A 465 -18.28 15.83 -11.97
CA ALA A 465 -18.11 16.30 -13.34
C ALA A 465 -18.64 15.27 -14.37
N GLY A 466 -18.21 14.00 -14.27
CA GLY A 466 -18.54 12.93 -15.22
C GLY A 466 -20.01 12.47 -15.16
N SER A 467 -20.67 12.59 -14.01
CA SER A 467 -22.10 12.29 -13.86
C SER A 467 -23.03 13.41 -14.35
N GLY A 468 -22.48 14.61 -14.60
CA GLY A 468 -23.25 15.78 -15.04
C GLY A 468 -23.79 16.67 -13.91
N LYS A 469 -23.41 16.41 -12.65
CA LYS A 469 -23.79 17.23 -11.49
C LYS A 469 -23.30 18.68 -11.60
N TYR A 470 -22.22 18.91 -12.35
CA TYR A 470 -21.68 20.24 -12.68
C TYR A 470 -22.23 20.85 -13.99
N GLY A 471 -23.25 20.23 -14.60
CA GLY A 471 -23.84 20.65 -15.88
C GLY A 471 -23.25 19.90 -17.08
N SER A 472 -24.00 19.88 -18.18
CA SER A 472 -23.68 19.08 -19.37
C SER A 472 -22.38 19.49 -20.06
N GLU A 473 -22.04 20.78 -20.09
CA GLU A 473 -20.79 21.23 -20.72
C GLU A 473 -19.55 20.81 -19.94
N VAL A 474 -19.61 20.84 -18.59
CA VAL A 474 -18.54 20.30 -17.74
C VAL A 474 -18.45 18.79 -17.88
N GLN A 475 -19.59 18.10 -18.01
CA GLN A 475 -19.61 16.67 -18.30
C GLN A 475 -18.93 16.34 -19.63
N LYS A 476 -19.21 17.12 -20.69
CA LYS A 476 -18.50 16.96 -21.97
C LYS A 476 -16.99 17.08 -21.77
N LEU A 477 -16.52 18.10 -21.05
CA LEU A 477 -15.09 18.25 -20.74
C LEU A 477 -14.52 17.03 -19.99
N ALA A 478 -15.23 16.54 -18.98
CA ALA A 478 -14.79 15.40 -18.16
C ALA A 478 -14.72 14.08 -18.95
N LEU A 479 -15.66 13.87 -19.89
CA LEU A 479 -15.76 12.66 -20.70
C LEU A 479 -14.92 12.72 -22.00
N MET A 480 -14.33 13.86 -22.33
CA MET A 480 -13.51 14.02 -23.54
C MET A 480 -12.30 13.05 -23.52
N PRO A 481 -12.16 12.16 -24.53
CA PRO A 481 -11.00 11.28 -24.65
C PRO A 481 -9.68 12.04 -24.58
N LYS A 482 -8.63 11.43 -24.02
CA LYS A 482 -7.28 12.03 -24.02
C LYS A 482 -6.78 12.38 -25.43
N THR A 483 -7.21 11.62 -26.44
CA THR A 483 -6.88 11.80 -27.87
C THR A 483 -7.72 12.86 -28.59
N THR A 484 -8.60 13.58 -27.90
CA THR A 484 -9.41 14.65 -28.49
C THR A 484 -8.49 15.77 -28.98
N ASP A 485 -8.88 16.42 -30.08
CA ASP A 485 -8.25 17.63 -30.59
C ASP A 485 -8.06 18.66 -29.46
N GLU A 486 -6.81 19.08 -29.25
CA GLU A 486 -6.45 20.02 -28.20
C GLU A 486 -7.15 21.36 -28.38
N ALA A 487 -7.32 21.82 -29.62
CA ALA A 487 -8.00 23.08 -29.91
C ALA A 487 -9.48 23.05 -29.48
N LEU A 488 -10.15 21.91 -29.65
CA LEU A 488 -11.54 21.75 -29.22
C LEU A 488 -11.65 21.79 -27.70
N ARG A 489 -10.72 21.15 -26.99
CA ARG A 489 -10.69 21.17 -25.52
C ARG A 489 -10.41 22.57 -25.00
N ASP A 490 -9.46 23.28 -25.60
CA ASP A 490 -9.09 24.63 -25.19
C ASP A 490 -10.24 25.62 -25.44
N GLN A 491 -10.93 25.52 -26.59
CA GLN A 491 -12.15 26.28 -26.86
C GLN A 491 -13.24 26.01 -25.80
N LEU A 492 -13.48 24.75 -25.43
CA LEU A 492 -14.47 24.42 -24.40
C LEU A 492 -14.09 25.00 -23.04
N LEU A 493 -12.81 24.97 -22.67
CA LEU A 493 -12.32 25.59 -21.43
C LEU A 493 -12.52 27.11 -21.44
N GLU A 494 -12.27 27.78 -22.56
CA GLU A 494 -12.52 29.22 -22.70
C GLU A 494 -14.02 29.58 -22.60
N ASP A 495 -14.88 28.75 -23.16
CA ASP A 495 -16.34 28.94 -23.10
C ASP A 495 -16.83 28.72 -21.66
N LEU A 496 -16.36 27.66 -21.00
CA LEU A 496 -16.69 27.36 -19.60
C LEU A 496 -16.17 28.43 -18.62
N ALA A 497 -15.02 29.05 -18.91
CA ALA A 497 -14.48 30.14 -18.09
C ALA A 497 -15.39 31.39 -18.08
N LYS A 498 -16.24 31.57 -19.11
CA LYS A 498 -17.20 32.67 -19.23
C LYS A 498 -18.61 32.27 -18.75
N ALA A 499 -18.84 30.99 -18.49
CA ALA A 499 -20.13 30.47 -18.07
C ALA A 499 -20.41 30.76 -16.58
N ASP A 500 -21.70 30.82 -16.24
CA ASP A 500 -22.13 30.90 -14.85
C ASP A 500 -22.10 29.49 -14.22
N LEU A 501 -20.96 29.14 -13.65
CA LEU A 501 -20.71 27.85 -13.02
C LEU A 501 -20.81 27.96 -11.50
N SER A 502 -21.29 26.89 -10.86
CA SER A 502 -21.16 26.71 -9.41
C SER A 502 -19.69 26.76 -8.99
N GLU A 503 -19.42 27.10 -7.74
CA GLU A 503 -18.06 27.19 -7.21
C GLU A 503 -17.24 25.90 -7.46
N ASP A 504 -17.85 24.75 -7.20
CA ASP A 504 -17.21 23.45 -7.40
C ASP A 504 -16.94 23.13 -8.88
N ALA A 505 -17.88 23.46 -9.76
CA ALA A 505 -17.71 23.30 -11.21
C ALA A 505 -16.61 24.22 -11.74
N ARG A 506 -16.59 25.48 -11.28
CA ARG A 506 -15.56 26.46 -11.63
C ARG A 506 -14.17 26.00 -11.17
N ALA A 507 -14.04 25.54 -9.93
CA ALA A 507 -12.78 25.00 -9.41
C ALA A 507 -12.26 23.82 -10.25
N TYR A 508 -13.16 22.93 -10.71
CA TYR A 508 -12.81 21.80 -11.58
C TYR A 508 -12.30 22.24 -12.96
N VAL A 509 -12.99 23.21 -13.58
CA VAL A 509 -12.64 23.76 -14.91
C VAL A 509 -11.31 24.52 -14.84
N GLU A 510 -11.16 25.42 -13.86
CA GLU A 510 -9.94 26.21 -13.66
C GLU A 510 -8.72 25.31 -13.43
N GLU A 511 -8.84 24.30 -12.55
CA GLU A 511 -7.75 23.35 -12.31
C GLU A 511 -7.35 22.59 -13.58
N THR A 512 -8.34 22.21 -14.40
CA THR A 512 -8.09 21.49 -15.66
C THR A 512 -7.36 22.37 -16.68
N GLY A 513 -7.69 23.66 -16.78
CA GLY A 513 -6.98 24.60 -17.65
C GLY A 513 -5.57 24.94 -17.14
N GLU A 514 -5.41 25.13 -15.84
CA GLU A 514 -4.12 25.40 -15.20
C GLU A 514 -3.14 24.23 -15.40
N ALA A 515 -3.59 22.99 -15.21
CA ALA A 515 -2.76 21.81 -15.41
C ALA A 515 -2.24 21.68 -16.85
N ARG A 516 -3.07 22.01 -17.85
CA ARG A 516 -2.69 21.97 -19.28
C ARG A 516 -1.60 22.99 -19.60
N SER A 517 -1.78 24.23 -19.17
CA SER A 517 -0.82 25.31 -19.46
C SER A 517 0.45 25.27 -18.60
N LEU A 518 0.47 24.47 -17.53
CA LEU A 518 1.58 24.48 -16.57
C LEU A 518 2.93 24.15 -17.20
N LEU A 519 3.01 23.05 -17.96
CA LEU A 519 4.26 22.60 -18.58
C LEU A 519 4.81 23.64 -19.57
N GLU A 520 3.94 24.28 -20.35
CA GLU A 520 4.33 25.34 -21.27
C GLU A 520 4.92 26.54 -20.52
N ARG A 521 4.22 27.03 -19.49
CA ARG A 521 4.68 28.17 -18.67
C ARG A 521 5.99 27.87 -17.94
N LEU A 522 6.16 26.63 -17.46
CA LEU A 522 7.42 26.19 -16.86
C LEU A 522 8.57 26.19 -17.87
N ASN A 523 8.31 25.75 -19.10
CA ASN A 523 9.33 25.69 -20.16
C ASN A 523 9.85 27.08 -20.57
N GLN A 524 9.08 28.14 -20.33
CA GLN A 524 9.51 29.53 -20.52
C GLN A 524 10.52 29.99 -19.44
N GLY A 525 10.74 29.19 -18.38
CA GLY A 525 11.69 29.51 -17.29
C GLY A 525 11.16 30.52 -16.28
N GLU A 526 9.90 30.96 -16.43
CA GLU A 526 9.25 31.91 -15.54
C GLU A 526 8.83 31.27 -14.22
N TRP A 527 8.68 32.10 -13.18
CA TRP A 527 8.04 31.68 -11.94
C TRP A 527 6.55 31.47 -12.16
N VAL A 528 6.13 30.21 -12.10
CA VAL A 528 4.72 29.82 -12.20
C VAL A 528 4.14 29.67 -10.80
N LYS A 529 3.09 30.45 -10.50
CA LYS A 529 2.29 30.28 -9.28
C LYS A 529 1.42 29.03 -9.43
N ILE A 530 1.48 28.15 -8.43
CA ILE A 530 0.58 26.99 -8.32
C ILE A 530 -0.58 27.38 -7.41
N ILE A 531 -1.81 27.11 -7.85
CA ILE A 531 -3.03 27.38 -7.11
C ILE A 531 -3.75 26.05 -6.90
N PRO A 532 -3.56 25.39 -5.75
CA PRO A 532 -4.36 24.22 -5.42
C PRO A 532 -5.85 24.57 -5.45
N ARG A 533 -6.65 23.72 -6.10
CA ARG A 533 -8.10 23.87 -6.16
C ARG A 533 -8.77 22.77 -5.35
N LYS A 534 -10.03 22.99 -4.98
CA LYS A 534 -10.82 22.13 -4.07
C LYS A 534 -10.69 20.63 -4.36
N HIS A 535 -10.67 20.25 -5.64
CA HIS A 535 -10.67 18.83 -6.05
C HIS A 535 -9.27 18.21 -6.08
N LEU A 536 -8.19 19.01 -6.04
CA LEU A 536 -6.81 18.53 -6.14
C LEU A 536 -6.61 17.53 -7.30
N LYS A 537 -7.36 17.71 -8.41
CA LYS A 537 -7.37 16.80 -9.56
C LYS A 537 -5.98 16.66 -10.21
N SER A 538 -5.16 17.69 -10.14
CA SER A 538 -3.80 17.72 -10.68
C SER A 538 -2.75 17.15 -9.73
N PHE A 539 -3.19 16.51 -8.64
CA PHE A 539 -2.31 15.95 -7.62
C PHE A 539 -2.53 14.45 -7.45
N ILE A 540 -1.46 13.78 -7.03
CA ILE A 540 -1.43 12.40 -6.55
C ILE A 540 -1.04 12.37 -5.08
N GLN A 541 -1.45 11.31 -4.38
CA GLN A 541 -1.29 11.20 -2.93
C GLN A 541 -0.94 9.78 -2.50
N THR A 542 0.08 9.60 -1.66
CA THR A 542 0.40 8.29 -1.07
C THR A 542 -0.19 8.09 0.31
N ALA A 543 -0.50 9.16 1.05
CA ALA A 543 -1.17 9.08 2.35
C ALA A 543 -1.58 10.48 2.87
N GLY A 544 -2.29 10.47 4.00
CA GLY A 544 -2.73 11.66 4.74
C GLY A 544 -4.09 12.16 4.30
N ARG A 545 -4.54 13.27 4.88
CA ARG A 545 -5.74 13.99 4.43
C ARG A 545 -5.32 15.37 3.95
N TRP A 546 -5.68 15.71 2.72
CA TRP A 546 -5.32 16.98 2.11
C TRP A 546 -6.59 17.70 1.64
N GLU A 547 -6.70 18.97 2.00
CA GLU A 547 -7.82 19.84 1.64
C GLU A 547 -7.29 21.21 1.20
N VAL A 548 -8.16 22.00 0.56
CA VAL A 548 -7.85 23.38 0.18
C VAL A 548 -8.85 24.29 0.89
N SER A 549 -8.36 25.26 1.65
CA SER A 549 -9.22 26.27 2.28
C SER A 549 -9.72 27.30 1.26
N GLU A 550 -10.72 28.09 1.66
CA GLU A 550 -11.37 29.09 0.81
C GLU A 550 -10.40 30.13 0.23
N ASP A 551 -9.29 30.41 0.92
CA ASP A 551 -8.23 31.34 0.48
C ASP A 551 -7.21 30.71 -0.50
N GLY A 552 -7.38 29.44 -0.87
CA GLY A 552 -6.47 28.69 -1.72
C GLY A 552 -5.22 28.15 -1.01
N THR A 553 -5.18 28.19 0.33
CA THR A 553 -4.13 27.53 1.12
C THR A 553 -4.34 26.02 1.10
N LEU A 554 -3.28 25.27 0.80
CA LEU A 554 -3.29 23.82 0.90
C LEU A 554 -3.10 23.40 2.35
N VAL A 555 -3.92 22.47 2.83
CA VAL A 555 -3.92 22.03 4.23
C VAL A 555 -3.74 20.51 4.29
N ALA A 556 -2.68 20.05 4.94
CA ALA A 556 -2.58 18.66 5.37
C ALA A 556 -3.18 18.53 6.78
N VAL A 557 -4.14 17.63 6.96
CA VAL A 557 -4.75 17.32 8.25
C VAL A 557 -4.15 16.03 8.78
N GLY A 558 -3.56 16.12 9.97
CA GLY A 558 -2.89 15.00 10.61
C GLY A 558 -3.84 13.86 10.98
N ASP A 559 -3.31 12.66 10.85
CA ASP A 559 -3.96 11.37 11.07
C ASP A 559 -2.99 10.36 11.72
N ASP A 560 -1.89 10.88 12.31
CA ASP A 560 -0.77 10.11 12.86
C ASP A 560 -0.07 9.17 11.85
N SER A 561 -0.26 9.36 10.54
CA SER A 561 0.49 8.64 9.51
C SER A 561 1.99 9.00 9.56
N THR A 562 2.85 7.99 9.43
CA THR A 562 4.31 8.17 9.48
C THR A 562 4.78 9.15 8.42
N TRP A 563 4.23 9.02 7.22
CA TRP A 563 4.47 9.88 6.07
C TRP A 563 3.14 10.21 5.43
N SER A 564 2.93 11.47 5.06
CA SER A 564 1.85 11.89 4.17
C SER A 564 2.45 12.73 3.05
N ALA A 565 2.18 12.39 1.80
CA ALA A 565 2.73 13.11 0.66
C ALA A 565 1.64 13.42 -0.37
N LEU A 566 1.71 14.63 -0.90
CA LEU A 566 0.88 15.12 -2.00
C LEU A 566 1.80 15.75 -3.03
N ALA A 567 1.71 15.34 -4.29
CA ALA A 567 2.55 15.89 -5.35
C ALA A 567 1.74 16.17 -6.61
N MET A 568 2.19 17.16 -7.38
CA MET A 568 1.61 17.45 -8.68
C MET A 568 1.82 16.26 -9.61
N ASP A 569 0.77 15.82 -10.30
CA ASP A 569 0.81 14.70 -11.23
C ASP A 569 1.35 15.12 -12.60
N ILE A 570 2.50 15.79 -12.56
CA ILE A 570 3.21 16.28 -13.74
C ILE A 570 4.68 15.90 -13.54
N PRO A 571 5.23 15.00 -14.37
CA PRO A 571 6.65 14.66 -14.27
C PRO A 571 7.52 15.82 -14.77
N PHE A 572 8.64 16.01 -14.08
CA PHE A 572 9.67 17.00 -14.38
C PHE A 572 10.98 16.28 -14.68
N GLU A 573 11.59 16.56 -15.83
CA GLU A 573 12.90 16.02 -16.22
C GLU A 573 14.04 17.04 -16.09
N HIS A 574 13.71 18.26 -15.67
CA HIS A 574 14.62 19.41 -15.71
C HIS A 574 15.19 19.75 -14.34
N ASP A 575 16.23 20.59 -14.36
CA ASP A 575 16.61 21.41 -13.23
C ASP A 575 15.40 22.25 -12.79
N VAL A 576 15.10 22.23 -11.50
CA VAL A 576 13.84 22.73 -10.95
C VAL A 576 14.10 23.52 -9.69
N GLU A 577 13.37 24.61 -9.53
CA GLU A 577 13.36 25.42 -8.32
C GLU A 577 11.93 25.63 -7.82
N MET A 578 11.73 25.50 -6.51
CA MET A 578 10.46 25.77 -5.86
C MET A 578 10.64 26.72 -4.68
N ARG A 579 9.64 27.57 -4.46
CA ARG A 579 9.46 28.36 -3.23
C ARG A 579 8.05 28.20 -2.69
N CYS A 580 7.92 28.14 -1.38
CA CYS A 580 6.64 28.15 -0.69
C CYS A 580 6.80 28.60 0.77
N GLU A 581 5.68 28.80 1.45
CA GLU A 581 5.64 29.01 2.90
C GLU A 581 4.83 27.90 3.54
N ILE A 582 5.32 27.36 4.66
CA ILE A 582 4.67 26.28 5.40
C ILE A 582 4.52 26.67 6.87
N ALA A 583 3.30 26.60 7.38
CA ALA A 583 2.97 26.80 8.79
C ALA A 583 2.50 25.50 9.43
N PHE A 584 2.99 25.23 10.64
CA PHE A 584 2.48 24.15 11.49
C PHE A 584 1.49 24.75 12.50
N GLU A 585 0.22 24.43 12.34
CA GLU A 585 -0.83 24.76 13.29
C GLU A 585 -1.09 23.55 14.19
N ASN A 586 -0.68 23.71 15.44
CA ASN A 586 -0.86 22.68 16.47
C ASN A 586 -2.16 22.96 17.24
N PRO A 587 -3.17 22.07 17.23
CA PRO A 587 -4.26 22.21 18.17
C PRO A 587 -3.67 22.09 19.58
N GLN A 588 -4.19 22.87 20.53
CA GLN A 588 -3.70 22.94 21.92
C GLN A 588 -3.61 21.56 22.62
N HIS A 589 -4.22 20.52 22.03
CA HIS A 589 -4.30 19.17 22.55
C HIS A 589 -3.52 18.12 21.74
N ALA A 590 -2.80 18.50 20.67
CA ALA A 590 -2.02 17.52 19.91
C ALA A 590 -0.75 17.14 20.69
N GLU A 591 -0.77 15.94 21.27
CA GLU A 591 0.43 15.25 21.73
C GLU A 591 1.42 15.10 20.56
N LEU A 592 2.68 15.44 20.78
CA LEU A 592 3.71 15.24 19.76
C LEU A 592 4.24 13.82 19.87
N SER A 593 4.58 13.21 18.72
CA SER A 593 5.32 11.95 18.73
C SER A 593 6.62 12.13 19.53
N PRO A 594 7.06 11.15 20.35
CA PRO A 594 8.34 11.23 21.06
C PRO A 594 9.54 11.34 20.11
N LYS A 595 9.34 11.02 18.83
CA LYS A 595 10.34 11.14 17.76
C LYS A 595 10.14 12.40 16.89
N GLY A 596 9.44 13.39 17.43
CA GLY A 596 9.16 14.65 16.74
C GLY A 596 8.19 14.52 15.56
N TYR A 597 8.00 15.63 14.87
CA TYR A 597 7.28 15.72 13.61
C TYR A 597 8.17 16.40 12.56
N GLY A 598 7.80 16.26 11.30
CA GLY A 598 8.48 16.96 10.21
C GLY A 598 7.54 17.42 9.13
N PHE A 599 7.96 18.44 8.39
CA PHE A 599 7.25 18.95 7.24
C PHE A 599 8.24 19.47 6.22
N GLY A 600 7.86 19.48 4.94
CA GLY A 600 8.79 19.85 3.91
C GLY A 600 8.23 19.76 2.51
N THR A 601 9.17 19.80 1.58
CA THR A 601 8.91 19.78 0.14
C THR A 601 9.58 18.59 -0.53
N LEU A 602 9.07 18.22 -1.70
CA LEU A 602 9.53 17.12 -2.52
C LEU A 602 9.97 17.64 -3.88
N LEU A 603 11.15 17.24 -4.36
CA LEU A 603 11.58 17.43 -5.76
C LEU A 603 12.05 16.10 -6.36
N ARG A 604 11.78 15.90 -7.65
CA ARG A 604 12.03 14.64 -8.38
C ARG A 604 11.42 13.42 -7.68
N TRP A 605 10.28 13.60 -7.03
CA TRP A 605 9.63 12.52 -6.29
C TRP A 605 8.95 11.52 -7.22
N ALA A 606 9.37 10.26 -7.12
CA ALA A 606 8.79 9.13 -7.80
C ALA A 606 8.26 8.16 -6.74
N PRO A 607 6.95 8.17 -6.43
CA PRO A 607 6.35 7.20 -5.54
C PRO A 607 6.53 5.78 -6.08
N ARG A 608 6.60 4.81 -5.16
CA ARG A 608 7.12 3.46 -5.38
C ARG A 608 6.44 2.67 -6.50
N VAL A 609 7.26 1.78 -7.06
CA VAL A 609 6.92 0.49 -7.69
C VAL A 609 7.17 -0.61 -6.64
N VAL A 610 6.37 -1.69 -6.65
CA VAL A 610 6.53 -2.83 -5.73
C VAL A 610 7.94 -3.44 -5.79
N GLY A 611 8.74 -3.18 -4.75
CA GLY A 611 10.09 -3.71 -4.56
C GLY A 611 11.18 -2.64 -4.59
N ASP A 612 10.98 -1.55 -5.31
CA ASP A 612 11.97 -0.47 -5.40
C ASP A 612 11.84 0.54 -4.25
N ALA A 613 12.97 1.14 -3.91
CA ALA A 613 12.96 2.29 -3.02
C ALA A 613 12.29 3.46 -3.74
N GLU A 614 11.46 4.21 -3.01
CA GLU A 614 10.97 5.51 -3.47
C GLU A 614 12.15 6.36 -3.97
N ASP A 615 11.96 7.12 -5.04
CA ASP A 615 13.00 8.02 -5.53
C ASP A 615 12.61 9.49 -5.37
N GLY A 616 13.60 10.37 -5.31
CA GLY A 616 13.42 11.81 -5.12
C GLY A 616 14.03 12.34 -3.83
N ILE A 617 14.03 13.67 -3.69
CA ILE A 617 14.64 14.38 -2.56
C ILE A 617 13.56 15.03 -1.70
N ARG A 618 13.64 14.76 -0.41
CA ARG A 618 12.83 15.36 0.67
C ARG A 618 13.64 16.48 1.29
N PHE A 619 13.07 17.69 1.30
CA PHE A 619 13.64 18.87 1.94
C PHE A 619 12.84 19.17 3.20
N MET A 620 13.34 18.67 4.33
CA MET A 620 12.58 18.58 5.57
C MET A 620 13.02 19.63 6.59
N ALA A 621 12.04 20.10 7.35
CA ALA A 621 12.20 20.72 8.64
C ALA A 621 11.63 19.75 9.69
N PHE A 622 12.46 19.31 10.63
CA PHE A 622 12.06 18.45 11.74
C PHE A 622 12.03 19.26 13.04
N SER A 623 11.03 18.97 13.86
CA SER A 623 10.90 19.46 15.22
C SER A 623 10.87 18.25 16.15
N ASP A 624 12.02 17.98 16.75
CA ASP A 624 12.25 16.95 17.77
C ASP A 624 12.12 17.59 19.17
N PRO A 625 11.86 16.81 20.24
CA PRO A 625 11.84 17.35 21.60
C PRO A 625 13.14 18.11 21.94
N GLY A 626 13.04 19.44 22.01
CA GLY A 626 14.17 20.32 22.34
C GLY A 626 15.09 20.70 21.18
N SER A 627 14.82 20.31 19.93
CA SER A 627 15.64 20.72 18.79
C SER A 627 14.88 20.81 17.47
N ASN A 628 15.17 21.85 16.69
CA ASN A 628 14.67 22.01 15.33
C ASN A 628 15.84 21.89 14.35
N ARG A 629 15.68 21.05 13.32
CA ARG A 629 16.73 20.81 12.31
C ARG A 629 16.17 20.73 10.89
N GLY A 630 16.88 21.34 9.95
CA GLY A 630 16.67 21.21 8.51
C GLY A 630 17.60 20.15 7.92
N GLN A 631 17.11 19.37 6.96
CA GLN A 631 17.90 18.41 6.20
C GLN A 631 17.31 18.13 4.82
N ALA A 632 18.14 17.91 3.81
CA ALA A 632 17.72 17.33 2.53
C ALA A 632 18.23 15.89 2.40
N PHE A 633 17.39 14.94 2.00
CA PHE A 633 17.78 13.54 1.85
C PHE A 633 16.87 12.80 0.86
N ARG A 634 17.32 11.64 0.37
CA ARG A 634 16.53 10.83 -0.57
C ARG A 634 15.40 10.06 0.14
N VAL A 635 15.65 8.80 0.51
CA VAL A 635 14.70 7.94 1.24
C VAL A 635 14.96 7.96 2.73
N LYS A 636 16.26 7.96 3.10
CA LYS A 636 16.68 7.86 4.48
C LYS A 636 17.57 9.04 4.87
N PRO A 637 17.42 9.60 6.08
CA PRO A 637 18.23 10.74 6.55
C PRO A 637 19.74 10.51 6.49
N GLU A 638 20.22 9.27 6.60
CA GLU A 638 21.66 8.93 6.50
C GLU A 638 22.24 9.10 5.09
N LEU A 639 21.40 9.14 4.06
CA LEU A 639 21.79 9.38 2.65
C LEU A 639 21.44 10.82 2.27
N GLY A 640 21.80 11.78 3.12
CA GLY A 640 21.40 13.16 3.00
C GLY A 640 22.47 14.15 3.43
N THR A 641 22.13 15.43 3.34
CA THR A 641 22.99 16.52 3.80
C THR A 641 23.20 16.44 5.31
N PRO A 642 24.26 17.05 5.85
CA PRO A 642 24.34 17.32 7.27
C PRO A 642 23.09 18.07 7.76
N THR A 643 22.66 17.78 8.99
CA THR A 643 21.55 18.49 9.62
C THR A 643 22.01 19.87 10.07
N GLN A 644 21.21 20.91 9.82
CA GLN A 644 21.47 22.26 10.30
C GLN A 644 20.37 22.71 11.27
N PRO A 645 20.69 23.32 12.42
CA PRO A 645 19.67 23.87 13.30
C PRO A 645 18.94 25.04 12.61
N PHE A 646 17.66 25.23 12.90
CA PHE A 646 16.91 26.41 12.44
C PHE A 646 15.95 26.92 13.50
N SER A 647 15.56 28.19 13.41
CA SER A 647 14.49 28.76 14.24
C SER A 647 13.16 28.62 13.52
N GLN A 648 12.24 27.86 14.12
CA GLN A 648 10.88 27.71 13.61
C GLN A 648 10.13 29.04 13.72
N GLN A 649 9.48 29.43 12.64
CA GLN A 649 8.63 30.61 12.54
C GLN A 649 7.17 30.19 12.42
N GLU A 650 6.25 31.14 12.54
CA GLU A 650 4.82 30.90 12.28
C GLU A 650 4.62 30.40 10.84
N TRP A 651 5.22 31.10 9.87
CA TRP A 651 5.32 30.68 8.49
C TRP A 651 6.79 30.47 8.15
N ASN A 652 7.15 29.25 7.75
CA ASN A 652 8.52 28.90 7.41
C ASN A 652 8.69 28.97 5.90
N SER A 653 9.61 29.80 5.41
CA SER A 653 9.88 29.94 3.98
C SER A 653 10.85 28.87 3.50
N PHE A 654 10.50 28.18 2.42
CA PHE A 654 11.33 27.19 1.75
C PHE A 654 11.77 27.73 0.40
N LEU A 655 13.06 27.57 0.07
CA LEU A 655 13.57 27.67 -1.28
C LEU A 655 14.43 26.43 -1.55
N VAL A 656 13.96 25.60 -2.47
CA VAL A 656 14.59 24.32 -2.79
C VAL A 656 14.89 24.25 -4.27
N ARG A 657 16.04 23.67 -4.62
CA ARG A 657 16.52 23.59 -6.00
C ARG A 657 17.27 22.29 -6.23
N ILE A 658 17.05 21.72 -7.40
CA ILE A 658 17.95 20.75 -8.02
C ILE A 658 18.46 21.37 -9.31
N ALA A 659 19.77 21.55 -9.42
CA ALA A 659 20.41 22.12 -10.61
C ALA A 659 21.78 21.48 -10.87
N LYS A 660 22.03 21.02 -12.11
CA LYS A 660 23.29 20.34 -12.51
C LYS A 660 23.73 19.27 -11.50
N ASP A 661 22.79 18.37 -11.17
CA ASP A 661 22.96 17.28 -10.21
C ASP A 661 23.40 17.72 -8.81
N LYS A 662 23.02 18.94 -8.41
CA LYS A 662 23.27 19.48 -7.09
C LYS A 662 22.02 20.03 -6.44
N VAL A 663 21.99 19.90 -5.12
CA VAL A 663 20.91 20.36 -4.25
C VAL A 663 21.26 21.72 -3.64
N HIS A 664 20.27 22.61 -3.61
CA HIS A 664 20.28 23.83 -2.81
C HIS A 664 19.01 23.87 -1.96
N TYR A 665 19.16 24.19 -0.67
CA TYR A 665 18.06 24.26 0.29
C TYR A 665 18.26 25.43 1.24
N GLU A 666 17.35 26.39 1.19
CA GLU A 666 17.20 27.44 2.19
C GLU A 666 15.89 27.25 2.97
N LEU A 667 15.97 27.47 4.28
CA LEU A 667 14.85 27.48 5.22
C LEU A 667 14.91 28.77 6.04
N ASN A 668 13.87 29.60 5.98
CA ASN A 668 13.83 30.89 6.69
C ASN A 668 15.01 31.82 6.35
N GLY A 669 15.47 31.76 5.09
CA GLY A 669 16.65 32.51 4.59
C GLY A 669 17.99 31.95 5.07
N GLN A 670 17.99 30.88 5.88
CA GLN A 670 19.21 30.17 6.27
C GLN A 670 19.51 29.06 5.27
N ILE A 671 20.75 29.02 4.76
CA ILE A 671 21.24 27.93 3.91
C ILE A 671 21.39 26.67 4.78
N ILE A 672 20.58 25.66 4.47
CA ILE A 672 20.65 24.33 5.09
C ILE A 672 21.61 23.43 4.31
N ALA A 673 21.58 23.54 2.98
CA ALA A 673 22.50 22.85 2.09
C ALA A 673 22.77 23.67 0.83
N GLU A 674 24.02 23.68 0.39
CA GLU A 674 24.46 24.40 -0.81
C GLU A 674 25.38 23.51 -1.64
N GLN A 675 25.06 23.37 -2.93
CA GLN A 675 25.87 22.64 -3.91
C GLN A 675 26.16 21.17 -3.56
N TYR A 676 25.28 20.51 -2.79
CA TYR A 676 25.46 19.12 -2.39
C TYR A 676 25.14 18.17 -3.56
N ALA A 677 26.01 17.22 -3.87
CA ALA A 677 25.85 16.36 -5.05
C ALA A 677 24.73 15.32 -4.87
N LEU A 678 23.94 15.10 -5.93
CA LEU A 678 22.89 14.06 -5.94
C LEU A 678 23.47 12.64 -5.90
N GLU A 679 24.69 12.47 -6.43
CA GLU A 679 25.42 11.18 -6.39
C GLU A 679 25.63 10.71 -4.95
N ASP A 680 25.96 11.63 -4.04
CA ASP A 680 26.14 11.34 -2.61
C ASP A 680 24.81 10.96 -1.91
N MET A 681 23.67 11.33 -2.50
CA MET A 681 22.33 10.91 -2.04
C MET A 681 21.85 9.62 -2.72
N HIS A 682 22.63 9.07 -3.66
CA HIS A 682 22.29 7.92 -4.49
C HIS A 682 20.96 8.08 -5.26
N LEU A 683 20.65 9.29 -5.75
CA LEU A 683 19.46 9.48 -6.58
C LEU A 683 19.67 8.78 -7.94
N THR A 684 18.71 7.95 -8.36
CA THR A 684 18.83 7.14 -9.58
C THR A 684 18.02 7.71 -10.76
N GLY A 685 16.90 8.36 -10.47
CA GLY A 685 16.00 8.95 -11.45
C GLY A 685 16.33 10.41 -11.79
N THR A 686 16.24 10.74 -13.07
CA THR A 686 16.30 12.13 -13.58
C THR A 686 14.92 12.79 -13.62
N THR A 687 13.86 11.98 -13.58
CA THR A 687 12.47 12.41 -13.69
C THR A 687 11.72 12.25 -12.36
N GLY A 688 10.84 13.18 -12.03
CA GLY A 688 9.90 12.98 -10.92
C GLY A 688 8.98 14.17 -10.69
N ARG A 689 8.24 14.16 -9.59
CA ARG A 689 7.20 15.15 -9.28
C ARG A 689 7.66 16.16 -8.25
N ILE A 690 6.93 17.26 -8.15
CA ILE A 690 7.08 18.28 -7.11
C ILE A 690 5.91 18.18 -6.15
N GLY A 691 6.18 18.28 -4.86
CA GLY A 691 5.11 18.16 -3.87
C GLY A 691 5.51 18.58 -2.47
N PHE A 692 4.71 18.09 -1.54
CA PHE A 692 4.79 18.38 -0.12
C PHE A 692 4.73 17.09 0.66
N VAL A 693 5.33 17.12 1.83
CA VAL A 693 5.38 15.97 2.70
C VAL A 693 5.31 16.37 4.15
N SER A 694 4.61 15.57 4.94
CA SER A 694 4.68 15.60 6.39
C SER A 694 5.17 14.25 6.92
N HIS A 695 5.80 14.30 8.08
CA HIS A 695 6.30 13.13 8.80
C HIS A 695 5.71 13.14 10.21
N ARG A 696 4.94 12.11 10.56
CA ARG A 696 4.25 11.97 11.85
C ARG A 696 3.46 13.23 12.23
N LEU A 697 2.65 13.72 11.30
CA LEU A 697 1.77 14.86 11.57
C LEU A 697 0.75 14.45 12.63
N PRO A 698 0.74 15.06 13.83
CA PRO A 698 -0.16 14.67 14.91
C PRO A 698 -1.63 14.69 14.49
N PHE A 699 -2.44 13.76 14.99
CA PHE A 699 -3.89 13.81 14.80
C PHE A 699 -4.46 15.21 15.08
N ASP A 700 -5.32 15.70 14.19
CA ASP A 700 -5.92 17.05 14.17
C ASP A 700 -4.95 18.24 13.97
N ALA A 701 -3.63 18.02 13.96
CA ALA A 701 -2.69 19.07 13.58
C ALA A 701 -2.82 19.41 12.09
N LYS A 702 -2.62 20.68 11.76
CA LYS A 702 -2.73 21.17 10.39
C LYS A 702 -1.39 21.68 9.90
N LEU A 703 -1.00 21.25 8.71
CA LEU A 703 0.09 21.85 7.96
C LEU A 703 -0.50 22.74 6.87
N LYS A 704 -0.29 24.05 6.96
CA LYS A 704 -0.80 25.02 5.97
C LYS A 704 0.31 25.41 5.02
N ILE A 705 0.03 25.40 3.71
CA ILE A 705 1.01 25.66 2.66
C ILE A 705 0.45 26.71 1.70
N ARG A 706 1.21 27.78 1.47
CA ARG A 706 0.82 28.87 0.56
C ARG A 706 2.01 29.39 -0.24
N ASN A 707 1.73 30.35 -1.12
CA ASN A 707 2.73 31.03 -1.93
C ASN A 707 3.60 30.08 -2.77
N ILE A 708 3.00 28.98 -3.25
CA ILE A 708 3.67 27.95 -4.01
C ILE A 708 4.05 28.51 -5.39
N ARG A 709 5.34 28.53 -5.68
CA ARG A 709 5.88 28.94 -6.98
C ARG A 709 6.95 27.95 -7.43
N VAL A 710 6.91 27.58 -8.70
CA VAL A 710 7.85 26.66 -9.32
C VAL A 710 8.38 27.26 -10.61
N ARG A 711 9.60 26.92 -10.99
CA ARG A 711 10.14 27.22 -12.32
C ARG A 711 11.11 26.15 -12.78
N LYS A 712 11.24 26.02 -14.11
CA LYS A 712 12.41 25.39 -14.71
C LYS A 712 13.62 26.26 -14.41
N PHE A 713 14.63 25.70 -13.78
CA PHE A 713 15.84 26.43 -13.45
C PHE A 713 16.85 26.26 -14.58
N VAL A 714 17.22 27.37 -15.22
CA VAL A 714 18.34 27.41 -16.16
C VAL A 714 19.40 28.25 -15.47
N MET A 715 20.53 27.64 -15.09
CA MET A 715 21.67 28.46 -14.70
C MET A 715 22.02 29.34 -15.89
N ALA A 716 22.07 30.66 -15.69
CA ALA A 716 22.83 31.51 -16.58
C ALA A 716 24.23 30.88 -16.68
N ASP A 717 24.72 30.68 -17.91
CA ASP A 717 26.09 30.25 -18.09
C ASP A 717 26.98 31.16 -17.23
N PRO A 718 27.88 30.59 -16.41
CA PRO A 718 28.79 31.43 -15.66
C PRO A 718 29.44 32.39 -16.67
N PRO A 719 29.53 33.70 -16.38
CA PRO A 719 30.16 34.63 -17.30
C PRO A 719 31.49 34.02 -17.72
N ALA A 720 31.70 33.86 -19.02
CA ALA A 720 32.84 33.16 -19.58
C ALA A 720 34.07 33.54 -18.77
N ALA A 721 34.69 32.56 -18.11
CA ALA A 721 35.79 32.83 -17.19
C ALA A 721 36.76 33.76 -17.92
N PRO A 722 37.13 34.92 -17.33
CA PRO A 722 37.98 35.89 -18.02
C PRO A 722 39.17 35.14 -18.57
N ALA A 723 39.40 35.26 -19.88
CA ALA A 723 40.46 34.57 -20.60
C ALA A 723 41.71 34.63 -19.72
N LYS A 724 42.17 33.46 -19.23
CA LYS A 724 43.36 33.40 -18.39
C LYS A 724 44.45 34.12 -19.16
N SER A 725 44.86 35.30 -18.67
CA SER A 725 46.04 35.97 -19.19
C SER A 725 47.18 34.95 -19.12
N GLU A 726 47.91 34.81 -20.22
CA GLU A 726 49.10 33.96 -20.28
C GLU A 726 50.08 34.43 -19.21
N VAL A 727 50.01 33.81 -18.04
CA VAL A 727 51.04 33.95 -17.01
C VAL A 727 52.23 33.16 -17.54
N THR A 728 53.21 33.90 -18.04
CA THR A 728 54.57 33.44 -18.33
C THR A 728 55.05 32.53 -17.20
N LYS A 729 55.28 31.26 -17.54
CA LYS A 729 55.82 30.23 -16.65
C LYS A 729 57.14 30.71 -16.05
N LYS A 730 57.18 30.96 -14.73
CA LYS A 730 58.43 31.00 -13.96
C LYS A 730 59.02 29.59 -13.88
N PRO A 731 60.35 29.44 -13.95
CA PRO A 731 61.01 28.13 -13.87
C PRO A 731 60.83 27.50 -12.48
N LYS A 732 60.55 26.19 -12.47
CA LYS A 732 60.40 25.37 -11.27
C LYS A 732 61.70 25.33 -10.46
N PRO A 733 61.64 25.43 -9.12
CA PRO A 733 62.77 25.08 -8.27
C PRO A 733 62.98 23.55 -8.26
N ILE A 734 64.25 23.16 -8.30
CA ILE A 734 64.76 21.80 -8.19
C ILE A 734 64.61 21.36 -6.72
N LEU A 735 63.94 20.22 -6.49
CA LEU A 735 63.92 19.53 -5.20
C LEU A 735 64.38 18.08 -5.39
N THR A 736 65.27 17.68 -4.48
CA THR A 736 66.01 16.42 -4.36
C THR A 736 65.15 15.25 -3.84
N PRO A 737 65.59 13.99 -4.03
CA PRO A 737 64.76 12.79 -3.84
C PRO A 737 64.74 12.29 -2.40
N SER A 738 63.58 11.79 -1.95
CA SER A 738 63.44 10.90 -0.80
C SER A 738 62.65 9.64 -1.19
N ALA A 739 63.06 8.53 -0.59
CA ALA A 739 62.78 7.14 -0.98
C ALA A 739 61.49 6.57 -0.32
N PRO A 740 61.11 5.29 -0.54
CA PRO A 740 59.79 4.91 -1.03
C PRO A 740 58.80 4.52 0.07
N GLN A 741 57.50 4.71 -0.20
CA GLN A 741 56.42 4.01 0.49
C GLN A 741 55.58 3.21 -0.52
N SER A 742 55.21 2.01 -0.07
CA SER A 742 54.64 0.88 -0.79
C SER A 742 53.26 1.14 -1.43
N PRO A 743 52.90 0.42 -2.52
CA PRO A 743 51.60 0.55 -3.16
C PRO A 743 50.52 -0.32 -2.47
N PRO A 744 49.25 0.14 -2.40
CA PRO A 744 48.13 -0.77 -2.30
C PRO A 744 47.77 -1.35 -3.68
N ALA A 745 47.30 -2.59 -3.63
CA ALA A 745 47.20 -3.54 -4.73
C ALA A 745 46.23 -3.14 -5.85
N SER A 746 46.64 -3.53 -7.06
CA SER A 746 45.93 -3.44 -8.33
C SER A 746 44.74 -4.39 -8.43
N SER A 747 43.67 -3.85 -9.00
CA SER A 747 42.74 -4.47 -9.95
C SER A 747 42.90 -5.97 -10.27
N SER A 748 41.89 -6.76 -9.89
CA SER A 748 41.62 -8.05 -10.52
C SER A 748 40.85 -7.83 -11.83
N MET A 749 41.54 -8.05 -12.94
CA MET A 749 40.95 -8.29 -14.25
C MET A 749 39.96 -9.46 -14.18
N LEU A 750 38.73 -9.23 -14.64
CA LEU A 750 37.82 -10.31 -15.03
C LEU A 750 38.51 -11.18 -16.09
N ARG A 751 38.70 -12.46 -15.78
CA ARG A 751 39.19 -13.46 -16.74
C ARG A 751 38.07 -13.80 -17.72
N TRP A 752 38.33 -13.58 -19.00
CA TRP A 752 37.49 -13.94 -20.14
C TRP A 752 37.11 -15.44 -20.20
N ASP A 753 37.86 -16.30 -19.49
CA ASP A 753 37.61 -17.74 -19.41
C ASP A 753 36.26 -18.08 -18.75
N TYR A 754 35.76 -17.24 -17.84
CA TYR A 754 34.48 -17.45 -17.17
C TYR A 754 33.28 -17.17 -18.09
N LEU A 755 33.42 -16.18 -18.99
CA LEU A 755 32.37 -15.84 -19.96
C LEU A 755 32.20 -16.93 -21.01
N LEU A 756 33.32 -17.56 -21.44
CA LEU A 756 33.29 -18.67 -22.39
C LEU A 756 32.68 -19.94 -21.78
N LEU A 757 32.87 -20.18 -20.48
CA LEU A 757 32.28 -21.33 -19.79
C LEU A 757 30.76 -21.20 -19.64
N VAL A 758 30.27 -19.99 -19.37
CA VAL A 758 28.82 -19.69 -19.28
C VAL A 758 28.15 -19.78 -20.65
N LEU A 759 28.79 -19.29 -21.72
CA LEU A 759 28.26 -19.40 -23.08
C LEU A 759 28.24 -20.86 -23.58
N ALA A 760 29.24 -21.67 -23.21
CA ALA A 760 29.25 -23.10 -23.51
C ALA A 760 28.13 -23.86 -22.79
N LEU A 761 27.81 -23.47 -21.54
CA LEU A 761 26.70 -24.06 -20.77
C LEU A 761 25.33 -23.72 -21.38
N ILE A 762 25.14 -22.46 -21.81
CA ILE A 762 23.90 -22.01 -22.47
C ILE A 762 23.72 -22.74 -23.82
N ALA A 763 24.80 -22.95 -24.58
CA ALA A 763 24.75 -23.72 -25.82
C ALA A 763 24.39 -25.20 -25.56
N LEU A 764 24.92 -25.82 -24.51
CA LEU A 764 24.60 -27.21 -24.13
C LEU A 764 23.14 -27.39 -23.69
N VAL A 765 22.60 -26.44 -22.91
CA VAL A 765 21.20 -26.45 -22.48
C VAL A 765 20.24 -26.19 -23.65
N GLY A 766 20.59 -25.26 -24.55
CA GLY A 766 19.82 -25.00 -25.77
C GLY A 766 19.79 -26.20 -26.73
N THR A 767 20.90 -26.93 -26.85
CA THR A 767 20.96 -28.14 -27.71
C THR A 767 20.18 -29.31 -27.11
N HIS A 768 20.12 -29.42 -25.77
CA HIS A 768 19.32 -30.43 -25.09
C HIS A 768 17.80 -30.18 -25.25
N PHE A 769 17.36 -28.92 -25.25
CA PHE A 769 15.96 -28.55 -25.50
C PHE A 769 15.52 -28.77 -26.95
N LEU A 770 16.40 -28.47 -27.93
CA LEU A 770 16.13 -28.69 -29.35
C LEU A 770 16.09 -30.17 -29.76
N LEU A 771 16.78 -31.05 -29.02
CA LEU A 771 16.71 -32.50 -29.24
C LEU A 771 15.45 -33.14 -28.65
N LYS A 772 14.89 -32.55 -27.58
CA LYS A 772 13.64 -33.03 -26.97
C LYS A 772 12.39 -32.60 -27.75
N SER A 773 12.39 -31.45 -28.41
CA SER A 773 11.24 -30.99 -29.23
C SER A 773 11.11 -31.66 -30.60
N ARG A 774 12.09 -32.50 -31.00
CA ARG A 774 12.01 -33.32 -32.23
C ARG A 774 11.53 -34.75 -31.99
N GLN A 775 11.20 -35.12 -30.75
CA GLN A 775 10.67 -36.44 -30.40
C GLN A 775 9.27 -36.41 -29.76
N SER A 776 8.56 -35.27 -29.84
CA SER A 776 7.14 -35.14 -29.47
C SER A 776 6.29 -34.77 -30.67
#